data_AF-A0A934FU48-F1
#
_entry.id   AF-A0A934FU48-F1
#
_cell.length_a   1.000
_cell.length_b   1.000
_cell.length_c   1.000
_cell.angle_alpha   90.00
_cell.angle_beta   90.00
_cell.angle_gamma   90.00
#
_symmetry.space_group_name_H-M   'P 1'
#
loop_
_entity.id
_entity.type
_entity.pdbx_description
1 polymer ?
#
loop_
_entity_poly.entity_id
_entity_poly.type
_entity_poly.pdbx_seq_one_letter_code
_entity_poly.pdbx_strand_id
1 'polypeptide(L)'
;MRSLPILSLAFVFLVAGVRAQDDPYAKDEQALAKSAATKLITYAKLAERNKVFSRAKEAYELVVRNYEPENLVALRALGYQKEGGEWKAPKEGKRWPDDANDEKRFEVIGEWRRFAEAVCRLHRELGLKMLKDVPGRAVGHFEMALYYNPHDVDSHKALEHGEWEGFWGTPEEIAFVQRMRELEQKAAELSKAEYPFEVVAEIPKELKAMLAEDGEIEFYGAKSDSFTVFTRGTQQNAIDCVMWAERACDFLEFCMPEAKRRSVDIRKHFKRVLNWYAFIWTNAEQKAFIRLNPHVNGTENFVNVAWHENGRLCEVTRALTPVAMHDHLVASVFHMLGGNGPTNEGLMHAATWYLRATAITRHGAIGTETTTGDRRELPDSATWWMREVRDQAIGSTDFPLNGVPRVQFSSFNPSARIKTWSFSVWLLARYPGKWMDLLSALPDESKRPFPEVVDEVYQKVFDRPREEIEAEWRGWAAGRSLVAEFTGYGPPLLPEKPNDDQIKGLMRLNEFRDLLDLPDCEIDLESTVACRDHALFLLQNPDHWQWPEAHEEDPAKAGFTVRGMRAGLNSVIVISPSGGHIDPADSLDGWIGTVYHRFPLLEPNIKRIGFAAEGAVVVLDMGSLEEAVDPESAEKFKWVQWPPDGMEGVPLSFHANEYPDPMADTKEGKAEKDPERLQQEAGYPVSMQFGRGVANQLDDASMVLFRCKRRGREYERDEVVPTWLHTPKSPLLKRMENPSVVFVIPKQTLEANTTYEVVATLKTPRGDQEEKWHFTTGSSRRGHGKLKVPERKQPKQPEPKPSEPKKG
;
A
#
# COMPACT_ATOMS: atom_id res chain seq x y z
N MET A 1 -18.41 -14.41 -4.04
CA MET A 1 -19.86 -14.21 -3.91
C MET A 1 -20.30 -13.28 -5.01
N ARG A 2 -20.87 -13.81 -6.10
CA ARG A 2 -21.66 -13.00 -7.04
C ARG A 2 -23.02 -12.78 -6.36
N SER A 3 -23.33 -11.55 -5.98
CA SER A 3 -24.71 -11.11 -5.75
C SER A 3 -25.18 -10.42 -7.00
N LEU A 4 -25.39 -11.19 -8.07
CA LEU A 4 -26.52 -10.88 -8.90
C LEU A 4 -27.73 -10.86 -7.95
N PRO A 5 -28.68 -9.92 -8.03
CA PRO A 5 -30.06 -10.26 -7.75
C PRO A 5 -30.45 -11.30 -8.80
N ILE A 6 -29.96 -12.53 -8.62
CA ILE A 6 -30.68 -13.69 -9.08
C ILE A 6 -31.92 -13.61 -8.21
N LEU A 7 -32.94 -12.99 -8.80
CA LEU A 7 -34.34 -12.96 -8.44
C LEU A 7 -34.73 -14.32 -7.89
N SER A 8 -34.42 -14.59 -6.61
CA SER A 8 -34.57 -15.87 -5.92
C SER A 8 -34.73 -17.11 -6.81
N LEU A 9 -33.88 -17.29 -7.84
CA LEU A 9 -33.55 -18.62 -8.32
C LEU A 9 -32.49 -19.09 -7.34
N ALA A 10 -32.97 -19.41 -6.14
CA ALA A 10 -32.79 -20.74 -5.64
C ALA A 10 -32.76 -21.70 -6.84
N PHE A 11 -31.57 -21.92 -7.42
CA PHE A 11 -31.24 -23.14 -8.14
C PHE A 11 -31.17 -24.27 -7.11
N VAL A 12 -32.22 -24.35 -6.30
CA VAL A 12 -32.48 -25.48 -5.46
C VAL A 12 -32.92 -26.50 -6.49
N PHE A 13 -32.11 -27.55 -6.62
CA PHE A 13 -32.51 -28.84 -7.14
C PHE A 13 -33.68 -29.46 -6.33
N LEU A 14 -34.62 -28.66 -5.84
CA LEU A 14 -35.92 -29.08 -5.39
C LEU A 14 -36.78 -29.17 -6.64
N VAL A 15 -36.48 -30.20 -7.43
CA VAL A 15 -37.49 -30.89 -8.22
C VAL A 15 -38.43 -31.58 -7.22
N ALA A 16 -39.16 -30.78 -6.44
CA ALA A 16 -40.28 -31.25 -5.63
C ALA A 16 -41.48 -31.37 -6.58
N GLY A 17 -41.55 -32.50 -7.29
CA GLY A 17 -42.82 -33.04 -7.79
C GLY A 17 -43.04 -33.11 -9.30
N VAL A 18 -42.22 -32.49 -10.14
CA VAL A 18 -42.21 -32.86 -11.58
C VAL A 18 -41.41 -34.15 -11.69
N ARG A 19 -41.99 -35.20 -12.28
CA ARG A 19 -41.37 -36.53 -12.35
C ARG A 19 -39.94 -36.40 -12.91
N ALA A 20 -38.94 -36.57 -12.07
CA ALA A 20 -37.51 -36.59 -12.43
C ALA A 20 -37.15 -37.71 -13.44
N GLN A 21 -38.13 -38.48 -13.92
CA GLN A 21 -37.96 -39.50 -14.96
C GLN A 21 -37.86 -38.92 -16.38
N ASP A 22 -38.29 -37.68 -16.64
CA ASP A 22 -38.36 -37.14 -18.01
C ASP A 22 -37.30 -36.05 -18.32
N ASP A 23 -36.46 -35.63 -17.37
CA ASP A 23 -35.37 -34.67 -17.64
C ASP A 23 -34.10 -35.41 -18.11
N PRO A 24 -33.67 -35.27 -19.38
CA PRO A 24 -32.52 -35.98 -19.92
C PRO A 24 -31.18 -35.56 -19.27
N TYR A 25 -31.14 -34.43 -18.54
CA TYR A 25 -29.91 -33.89 -17.95
C TYR A 25 -29.80 -34.05 -16.44
N ALA A 26 -30.87 -34.39 -15.74
CA ALA A 26 -30.88 -34.46 -14.27
C ALA A 26 -29.79 -35.41 -13.71
N LYS A 27 -29.50 -36.51 -14.42
CA LYS A 27 -28.43 -37.45 -14.03
C LYS A 27 -27.03 -36.85 -14.19
N ASP A 28 -26.80 -36.07 -15.23
CA ASP A 28 -25.50 -35.44 -15.50
C ASP A 28 -25.22 -34.33 -14.50
N GLU A 29 -26.23 -33.50 -14.20
CA GLU A 29 -26.13 -32.46 -13.17
C GLU A 29 -25.91 -33.06 -11.78
N GLN A 30 -26.64 -34.12 -11.42
CA GLN A 30 -26.43 -34.81 -10.15
C GLN A 30 -25.02 -35.41 -10.06
N ALA A 31 -24.52 -35.99 -11.16
CA ALA A 31 -23.16 -36.53 -11.21
C ALA A 31 -22.10 -35.43 -11.08
N LEU A 32 -22.30 -34.29 -11.77
CA LEU A 32 -21.44 -33.12 -11.66
C LEU A 32 -21.45 -32.57 -10.23
N ALA A 33 -22.63 -32.34 -9.64
CA ALA A 33 -22.76 -31.78 -8.30
C ALA A 33 -22.07 -32.65 -7.25
N LYS A 34 -22.28 -33.96 -7.30
CA LYS A 34 -21.59 -34.91 -6.42
C LYS A 34 -20.07 -34.89 -6.61
N SER A 35 -19.61 -34.83 -7.86
CA SER A 35 -18.18 -34.76 -8.21
C SER A 35 -17.52 -33.48 -7.67
N ALA A 36 -18.16 -32.32 -7.92
CA ALA A 36 -17.69 -31.02 -7.46
C ALA A 36 -17.69 -30.93 -5.92
N ALA A 37 -18.78 -31.36 -5.25
CA ALA A 37 -18.88 -31.38 -3.80
C ALA A 37 -17.78 -32.25 -3.16
N THR A 38 -17.56 -33.45 -3.70
CA THR A 38 -16.51 -34.37 -3.20
C THR A 38 -15.12 -33.75 -3.32
N LYS A 39 -14.82 -33.11 -4.45
CA LYS A 39 -13.53 -32.44 -4.69
C LYS A 39 -13.35 -31.21 -3.79
N LEU A 40 -14.39 -30.38 -3.64
CA LEU A 40 -14.37 -29.22 -2.74
C LEU A 40 -14.14 -29.63 -1.28
N ILE A 41 -14.79 -30.69 -0.79
CA ILE A 41 -14.56 -31.19 0.57
C ILE A 41 -13.12 -31.68 0.74
N THR A 42 -12.57 -32.35 -0.27
CA THR A 42 -11.17 -32.82 -0.25
C THR A 42 -10.21 -31.63 -0.18
N TYR A 43 -10.44 -30.62 -1.01
CA TYR A 43 -9.69 -29.37 -0.99
C TYR A 43 -9.85 -28.61 0.34
N ALA A 44 -11.05 -28.51 0.88
CA ALA A 44 -11.31 -27.82 2.15
C ALA A 44 -10.52 -28.45 3.30
N LYS A 45 -10.48 -29.79 3.37
CA LYS A 45 -9.68 -30.52 4.36
C LYS A 45 -8.17 -30.34 4.17
N LEU A 46 -7.70 -30.28 2.93
CA LEU A 46 -6.32 -29.92 2.61
C LEU A 46 -6.00 -28.52 3.14
N ALA A 47 -6.86 -27.55 2.87
CA ALA A 47 -6.70 -26.17 3.32
C ALA A 47 -6.69 -26.08 4.86
N GLU A 48 -7.59 -26.78 5.55
CA GLU A 48 -7.57 -26.86 7.03
C GLU A 48 -6.29 -27.48 7.58
N ARG A 49 -5.81 -28.60 6.98
CA ARG A 49 -4.56 -29.24 7.37
C ARG A 49 -3.36 -28.30 7.22
N ASN A 50 -3.40 -27.47 6.19
CA ASN A 50 -2.39 -26.48 5.88
C ASN A 50 -2.60 -25.13 6.57
N LYS A 51 -3.63 -25.02 7.43
CA LYS A 51 -3.99 -23.81 8.17
C LYS A 51 -4.38 -22.61 7.29
N VAL A 52 -4.89 -22.86 6.09
CA VAL A 52 -5.51 -21.86 5.19
C VAL A 52 -7.04 -21.96 5.35
N PHE A 53 -7.50 -21.62 6.56
CA PHE A 53 -8.88 -21.79 6.99
C PHE A 53 -9.88 -20.93 6.20
N SER A 54 -9.48 -19.74 5.73
CA SER A 54 -10.34 -18.88 4.88
C SER A 54 -10.74 -19.60 3.59
N ARG A 55 -9.80 -20.29 2.94
CA ARG A 55 -10.05 -21.09 1.73
C ARG A 55 -10.82 -22.37 2.01
N ALA A 56 -10.61 -22.97 3.17
CA ALA A 56 -11.45 -24.09 3.61
C ALA A 56 -12.91 -23.68 3.76
N LYS A 57 -13.16 -22.55 4.43
CA LYS A 57 -14.50 -21.96 4.60
C LYS A 57 -15.16 -21.76 3.25
N GLU A 58 -14.47 -21.09 2.32
CA GLU A 58 -14.98 -20.81 0.97
C GLU A 58 -15.37 -22.08 0.23
N ALA A 59 -14.55 -23.12 0.31
CA ALA A 59 -14.85 -24.41 -0.31
C ALA A 59 -16.07 -25.09 0.31
N TYR A 60 -16.21 -25.06 1.65
CA TYR A 60 -17.41 -25.57 2.32
C TYR A 60 -18.67 -24.76 1.96
N GLU A 61 -18.57 -23.43 1.89
CA GLU A 61 -19.66 -22.56 1.46
C GLU A 61 -20.10 -22.88 0.03
N LEU A 62 -19.16 -23.16 -0.88
CA LEU A 62 -19.46 -23.57 -2.25
C LEU A 62 -20.19 -24.91 -2.31
N VAL A 63 -19.82 -25.88 -1.46
CA VAL A 63 -20.54 -27.16 -1.36
C VAL A 63 -22.00 -26.92 -1.00
N VAL A 64 -22.25 -26.20 0.11
CA VAL A 64 -23.61 -25.97 0.61
C VAL A 64 -24.42 -25.10 -0.34
N ARG A 65 -23.81 -24.06 -0.92
CA ARG A 65 -24.55 -23.10 -1.75
C ARG A 65 -24.84 -23.62 -3.15
N ASN A 66 -23.88 -24.31 -3.79
CA ASN A 66 -23.91 -24.53 -5.23
C ASN A 66 -24.08 -26.01 -5.63
N TYR A 67 -23.90 -26.98 -4.73
CA TYR A 67 -23.91 -28.40 -5.10
C TYR A 67 -24.74 -29.30 -4.21
N GLU A 68 -24.47 -29.32 -2.91
CA GLU A 68 -25.11 -30.21 -1.94
C GLU A 68 -25.49 -29.40 -0.68
N PRO A 69 -26.65 -28.71 -0.68
CA PRO A 69 -27.11 -27.89 0.44
C PRO A 69 -27.26 -28.63 1.78
N GLU A 70 -27.49 -29.94 1.73
CA GLU A 70 -27.61 -30.79 2.91
C GLU A 70 -26.31 -31.54 3.25
N ASN A 71 -25.16 -31.16 2.65
CA ASN A 71 -23.90 -31.83 2.92
C ASN A 71 -23.48 -31.66 4.38
N LEU A 72 -23.61 -32.75 5.15
CA LEU A 72 -23.38 -32.75 6.60
C LEU A 72 -21.94 -32.37 6.98
N VAL A 73 -20.95 -32.68 6.14
CA VAL A 73 -19.54 -32.34 6.42
C VAL A 73 -19.35 -30.84 6.33
N ALA A 74 -19.80 -30.23 5.24
CA ALA A 74 -19.66 -28.79 5.01
C ALA A 74 -20.49 -27.97 6.02
N LEU A 75 -21.76 -28.34 6.25
CA LEU A 75 -22.63 -27.66 7.22
C LEU A 75 -22.04 -27.68 8.64
N ARG A 76 -21.52 -28.83 9.10
CA ARG A 76 -20.88 -28.94 10.41
C ARG A 76 -19.58 -28.14 10.49
N ALA A 77 -18.76 -28.16 9.44
CA ALA A 77 -17.52 -27.39 9.40
C ALA A 77 -17.79 -25.87 9.48
N LEU A 78 -18.85 -25.40 8.83
CA LEU A 78 -19.36 -24.02 8.87
C LEU A 78 -20.12 -23.67 10.16
N GLY A 79 -20.34 -24.64 11.06
CA GLY A 79 -21.02 -24.42 12.34
C GLY A 79 -22.54 -24.31 12.26
N TYR A 80 -23.16 -24.73 11.15
CA TYR A 80 -24.62 -24.78 11.06
C TYR A 80 -25.18 -25.78 12.08
N GLN A 81 -26.32 -25.43 12.67
CA GLN A 81 -27.04 -26.28 13.63
C GLN A 81 -28.45 -26.56 13.12
N LYS A 82 -28.94 -27.77 13.38
CA LYS A 82 -30.29 -28.16 12.98
C LYS A 82 -31.27 -27.73 14.08
N GLU A 83 -32.05 -26.69 13.82
CA GLU A 83 -33.09 -26.19 14.72
C GLU A 83 -34.47 -26.38 14.06
N GLY A 84 -35.35 -27.16 14.70
CA GLY A 84 -36.70 -27.38 14.15
C GLY A 84 -36.74 -28.13 12.81
N GLY A 85 -35.69 -28.88 12.47
CA GLY A 85 -35.60 -29.60 11.19
C GLY A 85 -34.87 -28.84 10.08
N GLU A 86 -34.63 -27.54 10.26
CA GLU A 86 -33.93 -26.69 9.30
C GLU A 86 -32.50 -26.41 9.77
N TRP A 87 -31.57 -26.27 8.81
CA TRP A 87 -30.21 -25.86 9.10
C TRP A 87 -30.17 -24.35 9.26
N LYS A 88 -29.79 -23.88 10.45
CA LYS A 88 -29.58 -22.46 10.71
C LYS A 88 -28.08 -22.18 10.79
N ALA A 89 -27.69 -21.07 10.16
CA ALA A 89 -26.34 -20.53 10.29
C ALA A 89 -26.04 -20.22 11.76
N PRO A 90 -24.76 -20.32 12.20
CA PRO A 90 -24.41 -20.00 13.57
C PRO A 90 -24.71 -18.52 13.88
N LYS A 91 -25.18 -18.24 15.10
CA LYS A 91 -25.48 -16.87 15.56
C LYS A 91 -24.24 -15.97 15.58
N GLU A 92 -23.08 -16.57 15.86
CA GLU A 92 -21.77 -15.91 15.79
C GLU A 92 -20.91 -16.67 14.78
N GLY A 93 -20.31 -15.94 13.83
CA GLY A 93 -19.45 -16.54 12.82
C GLY A 93 -18.22 -17.18 13.47
N LYS A 94 -18.01 -18.49 13.21
CA LYS A 94 -16.72 -19.14 13.50
C LYS A 94 -15.61 -18.33 12.83
N ARG A 95 -14.55 -17.99 13.57
CA ARG A 95 -13.35 -17.36 12.99
C ARG A 95 -12.59 -18.39 12.15
N TRP A 96 -12.07 -17.95 11.00
CA TRP A 96 -11.26 -18.76 10.09
C TRP A 96 -9.91 -18.07 9.85
N PRO A 97 -9.04 -17.96 10.89
CA PRO A 97 -7.75 -17.28 10.76
C PRO A 97 -6.82 -18.10 9.86
N ASP A 98 -6.02 -17.46 9.00
CA ASP A 98 -5.02 -18.17 8.19
C ASP A 98 -3.65 -18.17 8.88
N ASP A 99 -3.28 -19.31 9.46
CA ASP A 99 -2.03 -19.50 10.21
C ASP A 99 -0.98 -20.33 9.42
N ALA A 100 -1.17 -20.44 8.10
CA ALA A 100 -0.29 -21.16 7.20
C ALA A 100 1.04 -20.43 6.99
N ASN A 101 2.14 -21.16 6.77
CA ASN A 101 3.35 -20.56 6.18
C ASN A 101 3.22 -20.59 4.64
N ASP A 102 4.14 -19.93 3.95
CA ASP A 102 4.08 -19.78 2.49
C ASP A 102 4.05 -21.09 1.73
N GLU A 103 4.92 -22.06 2.08
CA GLU A 103 4.93 -23.38 1.43
C GLU A 103 3.55 -24.05 1.45
N LYS A 104 2.85 -23.98 2.59
CA LYS A 104 1.51 -24.52 2.76
C LYS A 104 0.46 -23.71 1.99
N ARG A 105 0.58 -22.37 1.97
CA ARG A 105 -0.29 -21.50 1.15
C ARG A 105 -0.17 -21.86 -0.32
N PHE A 106 1.06 -22.07 -0.82
CA PHE A 106 1.32 -22.48 -2.20
C PHE A 106 0.77 -23.86 -2.54
N GLU A 107 0.88 -24.83 -1.64
CA GLU A 107 0.27 -26.15 -1.83
C GLU A 107 -1.25 -26.02 -2.01
N VAL A 108 -1.91 -25.26 -1.13
CA VAL A 108 -3.35 -25.02 -1.18
C VAL A 108 -3.74 -24.29 -2.47
N ILE A 109 -3.07 -23.20 -2.83
CA ILE A 109 -3.33 -22.44 -4.06
C ILE A 109 -3.14 -23.30 -5.31
N GLY A 110 -2.05 -24.07 -5.38
CA GLY A 110 -1.77 -24.96 -6.51
C GLY A 110 -2.82 -26.06 -6.68
N GLU A 111 -3.37 -26.59 -5.58
CA GLU A 111 -4.47 -27.56 -5.62
C GLU A 111 -5.81 -26.90 -5.98
N TRP A 112 -6.06 -25.67 -5.53
CA TRP A 112 -7.24 -24.91 -5.94
C TRP A 112 -7.26 -24.72 -7.45
N ARG A 113 -6.12 -24.36 -8.05
CA ARG A 113 -5.99 -24.21 -9.51
C ARG A 113 -6.42 -25.45 -10.26
N ARG A 114 -5.81 -26.60 -9.92
CA ARG A 114 -6.13 -27.89 -10.56
C ARG A 114 -7.60 -28.25 -10.41
N PHE A 115 -8.15 -28.00 -9.23
CA PHE A 115 -9.55 -28.23 -8.94
C PHE A 115 -10.47 -27.33 -9.78
N ALA A 116 -10.21 -26.03 -9.79
CA ALA A 116 -11.00 -25.01 -10.47
C ALA A 116 -11.03 -25.26 -11.99
N GLU A 117 -9.88 -25.55 -12.61
CA GLU A 117 -9.79 -25.93 -14.02
C GLU A 117 -10.64 -27.18 -14.34
N ALA A 118 -10.59 -28.20 -13.46
CA ALA A 118 -11.36 -29.43 -13.66
C ALA A 118 -12.87 -29.21 -13.54
N VAL A 119 -13.33 -28.43 -12.56
CA VAL A 119 -14.77 -28.14 -12.35
C VAL A 119 -15.31 -27.17 -13.39
N CYS A 120 -14.51 -26.18 -13.80
CA CYS A 120 -14.83 -25.32 -14.94
C CYS A 120 -15.15 -26.16 -16.18
N ARG A 121 -14.27 -27.11 -16.54
CA ARG A 121 -14.49 -27.97 -17.70
C ARG A 121 -15.80 -28.76 -17.61
N LEU A 122 -16.10 -29.34 -16.45
CA LEU A 122 -17.35 -30.10 -16.25
C LEU A 122 -18.60 -29.23 -16.46
N HIS A 123 -18.61 -28.02 -15.89
CA HIS A 123 -19.71 -27.09 -16.07
C HIS A 123 -19.84 -26.63 -17.54
N ARG A 124 -18.72 -26.25 -18.19
CA ARG A 124 -18.71 -25.85 -19.60
C ARG A 124 -19.26 -26.96 -20.50
N GLU A 125 -18.76 -28.18 -20.36
CA GLU A 125 -19.20 -29.32 -21.18
C GLU A 125 -20.70 -29.61 -21.02
N LEU A 126 -21.21 -29.56 -19.79
CA LEU A 126 -22.65 -29.76 -19.54
C LEU A 126 -23.49 -28.60 -20.08
N GLY A 127 -23.03 -27.35 -19.90
CA GLY A 127 -23.65 -26.16 -20.48
C GLY A 127 -23.75 -26.27 -22.01
N LEU A 128 -22.67 -26.67 -22.69
CA LEU A 128 -22.67 -26.88 -24.15
C LEU A 128 -23.65 -27.96 -24.58
N LYS A 129 -23.79 -29.04 -23.80
CA LYS A 129 -24.76 -30.12 -24.06
C LYS A 129 -26.21 -29.63 -23.91
N MET A 130 -26.45 -28.72 -22.97
CA MET A 130 -27.77 -28.15 -22.66
C MET A 130 -28.18 -26.98 -23.54
N LEU A 131 -27.22 -26.27 -24.14
CA LEU A 131 -27.44 -24.97 -24.79
C LEU A 131 -28.55 -25.01 -25.85
N LYS A 132 -28.70 -26.13 -26.57
CA LYS A 132 -29.74 -26.28 -27.60
C LYS A 132 -31.13 -26.60 -27.04
N ASP A 133 -31.19 -27.37 -25.97
CA ASP A 133 -32.44 -27.97 -25.49
C ASP A 133 -33.05 -27.17 -24.33
N VAL A 134 -32.21 -26.63 -23.44
CA VAL A 134 -32.61 -25.86 -22.24
C VAL A 134 -31.64 -24.68 -22.00
N PRO A 135 -31.60 -23.67 -22.90
CA PRO A 135 -30.61 -22.58 -22.86
C PRO A 135 -30.55 -21.84 -21.52
N GLY A 136 -31.69 -21.61 -20.85
CA GLY A 136 -31.70 -20.95 -19.54
C GLY A 136 -30.94 -21.72 -18.45
N ARG A 137 -30.92 -23.07 -18.49
CA ARG A 137 -30.09 -23.89 -17.58
C ARG A 137 -28.63 -23.89 -18.00
N ALA A 138 -28.36 -23.91 -19.30
CA ALA A 138 -27.01 -23.83 -19.83
C ALA A 138 -26.27 -22.57 -19.36
N VAL A 139 -26.96 -21.42 -19.35
CA VAL A 139 -26.43 -20.14 -18.83
C VAL A 139 -25.88 -20.31 -17.41
N GLY A 140 -26.65 -20.90 -16.49
CA GLY A 140 -26.19 -21.14 -15.13
C GLY A 140 -24.94 -22.03 -15.03
N HIS A 141 -24.80 -23.01 -15.94
CA HIS A 141 -23.57 -23.80 -16.04
C HIS A 141 -22.38 -23.00 -16.56
N PHE A 142 -22.54 -22.18 -17.59
CA PHE A 142 -21.46 -21.31 -18.07
C PHE A 142 -21.05 -20.27 -17.03
N GLU A 143 -22.01 -19.67 -16.32
CA GLU A 143 -21.72 -18.76 -15.21
C GLU A 143 -20.89 -19.44 -14.12
N MET A 144 -21.23 -20.69 -13.78
CA MET A 144 -20.44 -21.49 -12.83
C MET A 144 -19.07 -21.88 -13.38
N ALA A 145 -18.94 -22.15 -14.68
CA ALA A 145 -17.63 -22.37 -15.29
C ALA A 145 -16.74 -21.14 -15.14
N LEU A 146 -17.27 -19.96 -15.49
CA LEU A 146 -16.60 -18.66 -15.31
C LEU A 146 -16.33 -18.31 -13.84
N TYR A 147 -17.07 -18.87 -12.88
CA TYR A 147 -16.74 -18.69 -11.47
C TYR A 147 -15.41 -19.36 -11.09
N TYR A 148 -15.11 -20.53 -11.66
CA TYR A 148 -13.88 -21.27 -11.36
C TYR A 148 -12.70 -20.89 -12.22
N ASN A 149 -12.94 -20.74 -13.52
CA ASN A 149 -11.92 -20.25 -14.44
C ASN A 149 -12.56 -19.15 -15.26
N PRO A 150 -12.35 -17.89 -14.87
CA PRO A 150 -12.98 -16.79 -15.55
C PRO A 150 -12.27 -16.44 -16.87
N HIS A 151 -11.14 -17.06 -17.19
CA HIS A 151 -10.48 -16.93 -18.49
C HIS A 151 -11.02 -17.95 -19.52
N ASP A 152 -12.12 -18.65 -19.21
CA ASP A 152 -12.70 -19.66 -20.09
C ASP A 152 -13.49 -19.03 -21.26
N VAL A 153 -12.76 -18.75 -22.34
CA VAL A 153 -13.27 -18.11 -23.57
C VAL A 153 -14.50 -18.81 -24.16
N ASP A 154 -14.59 -20.14 -24.08
CA ASP A 154 -15.72 -20.87 -24.62
C ASP A 154 -17.02 -20.60 -23.85
N SER A 155 -16.95 -20.51 -22.52
CA SER A 155 -18.10 -20.12 -21.69
C SER A 155 -18.49 -18.67 -21.91
N HIS A 156 -17.52 -17.75 -22.06
CA HIS A 156 -17.80 -16.37 -22.43
C HIS A 156 -18.53 -16.26 -23.78
N LYS A 157 -18.05 -16.96 -24.81
CA LYS A 157 -18.70 -17.00 -26.12
C LYS A 157 -20.11 -17.59 -26.06
N ALA A 158 -20.31 -18.64 -25.26
CA ALA A 158 -21.62 -19.26 -25.10
C ALA A 158 -22.62 -18.36 -24.35
N LEU A 159 -22.14 -17.43 -23.53
CA LEU A 159 -22.93 -16.39 -22.86
C LEU A 159 -23.06 -15.10 -23.68
N GLU A 160 -22.52 -15.06 -24.90
CA GLU A 160 -22.48 -13.86 -25.75
C GLU A 160 -21.78 -12.66 -25.08
N HIS A 161 -20.84 -12.94 -24.18
CA HIS A 161 -19.98 -11.92 -23.58
C HIS A 161 -19.07 -11.29 -24.65
N GLY A 162 -18.77 -10.01 -24.48
CA GLY A 162 -17.84 -9.29 -25.35
C GLY A 162 -16.39 -9.55 -24.97
N GLU A 163 -15.48 -9.11 -25.85
CA GLU A 163 -14.04 -9.08 -25.61
C GLU A 163 -13.50 -7.66 -25.82
N TRP A 164 -12.59 -7.25 -24.95
CA TRP A 164 -11.89 -5.98 -25.03
C TRP A 164 -10.47 -6.13 -24.51
N GLU A 165 -9.47 -6.06 -25.41
CA GLU A 165 -8.04 -6.11 -25.08
C GLU A 165 -7.64 -7.32 -24.22
N GLY A 166 -8.21 -8.50 -24.53
CA GLY A 166 -8.01 -9.76 -23.81
C GLY A 166 -8.95 -9.97 -22.63
N PHE A 167 -9.69 -8.95 -22.20
CA PHE A 167 -10.73 -9.07 -21.18
C PHE A 167 -12.01 -9.58 -21.80
N TRP A 168 -12.61 -10.63 -21.22
CA TRP A 168 -13.94 -11.09 -21.59
C TRP A 168 -14.96 -10.78 -20.49
N GLY A 169 -16.15 -10.30 -20.83
CA GLY A 169 -17.16 -9.96 -19.84
C GLY A 169 -18.49 -9.47 -20.42
N THR A 170 -19.44 -9.19 -19.54
CA THR A 170 -20.69 -8.50 -19.90
C THR A 170 -20.40 -7.08 -20.41
N PRO A 171 -21.30 -6.44 -21.18
CA PRO A 171 -21.15 -5.04 -21.58
C PRO A 171 -20.88 -4.09 -20.40
N GLU A 172 -21.53 -4.33 -19.26
CA GLU A 172 -21.36 -3.55 -18.03
C GLU A 172 -19.97 -3.77 -17.39
N GLU A 173 -19.46 -5.00 -17.38
CA GLU A 173 -18.11 -5.31 -16.88
C GLU A 173 -17.03 -4.72 -17.78
N ILE A 174 -17.20 -4.80 -19.11
CA ILE A 174 -16.30 -4.18 -20.08
C ILE A 174 -16.29 -2.66 -19.88
N ALA A 175 -17.46 -2.03 -19.76
CA ALA A 175 -17.55 -0.59 -19.49
C ALA A 175 -16.90 -0.21 -18.15
N PHE A 176 -17.03 -1.06 -17.12
CA PHE A 176 -16.38 -0.84 -15.84
C PHE A 176 -14.84 -0.94 -15.96
N VAL A 177 -14.31 -1.96 -16.64
CA VAL A 177 -12.86 -2.09 -16.90
C VAL A 177 -12.34 -0.91 -17.72
N GLN A 178 -13.04 -0.55 -18.79
CA GLN A 178 -12.71 0.61 -19.62
C GLN A 178 -12.64 1.88 -18.77
N ARG A 179 -13.62 2.10 -17.88
CA ARG A 179 -13.63 3.28 -17.02
C ARG A 179 -12.51 3.28 -15.99
N MET A 180 -12.17 2.13 -15.41
CA MET A 180 -10.99 2.00 -14.53
C MET A 180 -9.72 2.40 -15.29
N ARG A 181 -9.52 1.87 -16.50
CA ARG A 181 -8.37 2.20 -17.35
C ARG A 181 -8.35 3.67 -17.74
N GLU A 182 -9.49 4.27 -18.06
CA GLU A 182 -9.62 5.71 -18.36
C GLU A 182 -9.21 6.59 -17.18
N LEU A 183 -9.65 6.26 -15.96
CA LEU A 183 -9.26 7.00 -14.76
C LEU A 183 -7.75 6.95 -14.53
N GLU A 184 -7.16 5.77 -14.73
CA GLU A 184 -5.73 5.56 -14.56
C GLU A 184 -4.90 6.25 -15.63
N GLN A 185 -5.29 6.10 -16.90
CA GLN A 185 -4.68 6.82 -18.02
C GLN A 185 -4.77 8.33 -17.81
N LYS A 186 -5.92 8.84 -17.33
CA LYS A 186 -6.05 10.26 -17.07
C LYS A 186 -5.17 10.71 -15.91
N ALA A 187 -5.11 9.93 -14.83
CA ALA A 187 -4.25 10.27 -13.69
C ALA A 187 -2.77 10.32 -14.08
N ALA A 188 -2.31 9.39 -14.91
CA ALA A 188 -0.93 9.34 -15.37
C ALA A 188 -0.63 10.31 -16.54
N GLU A 189 -1.63 10.72 -17.32
CA GLU A 189 -1.52 11.90 -18.20
C GLU A 189 -1.30 13.17 -17.35
N LEU A 190 -2.11 13.33 -16.30
CA LEU A 190 -2.05 14.50 -15.42
C LEU A 190 -0.78 14.54 -14.57
N SER A 191 -0.18 13.41 -14.19
CA SER A 191 1.10 13.41 -13.45
C SER A 191 2.24 14.06 -14.24
N LYS A 192 2.13 14.13 -15.57
CA LYS A 192 3.06 14.79 -16.50
C LYS A 192 2.60 16.18 -16.96
N ALA A 193 1.39 16.60 -16.57
CA ALA A 193 0.84 17.88 -17.00
C ALA A 193 1.54 19.05 -16.29
N GLU A 194 1.93 20.04 -17.08
CA GLU A 194 2.56 21.27 -16.61
C GLU A 194 1.54 22.42 -16.62
N TYR A 195 1.65 23.31 -15.63
CA TYR A 195 0.78 24.47 -15.50
C TYR A 195 1.62 25.75 -15.38
N PRO A 196 1.11 26.92 -15.81
CA PRO A 196 1.78 28.17 -15.57
C PRO A 196 1.93 28.43 -14.07
N PHE A 197 3.11 28.85 -13.65
CA PHE A 197 3.38 29.25 -12.27
C PHE A 197 4.28 30.48 -12.19
N GLU A 198 4.25 31.12 -11.02
CA GLU A 198 5.12 32.22 -10.63
C GLU A 198 5.80 31.87 -9.31
N VAL A 199 7.09 32.19 -9.19
CA VAL A 199 7.81 32.11 -7.90
C VAL A 199 7.39 33.28 -7.03
N VAL A 200 6.97 33.00 -5.80
CA VAL A 200 6.52 34.01 -4.85
C VAL A 200 7.63 34.29 -3.84
N ALA A 201 8.32 35.42 -4.03
CA ALA A 201 9.39 35.85 -3.12
C ALA A 201 8.86 36.40 -1.79
N GLU A 202 7.64 36.95 -1.76
CA GLU A 202 7.06 37.50 -0.55
C GLU A 202 6.47 36.40 0.34
N ILE A 203 7.22 36.03 1.38
CA ILE A 203 6.78 35.07 2.39
C ILE A 203 5.72 35.72 3.31
N PRO A 204 4.61 35.03 3.65
CA PRO A 204 3.61 35.51 4.61
C PRO A 204 4.22 35.90 5.95
N LYS A 205 3.66 36.92 6.61
CA LYS A 205 4.17 37.43 7.90
C LYS A 205 4.24 36.32 8.97
N GLU A 206 3.32 35.37 8.93
CA GLU A 206 3.26 34.26 9.88
C GLU A 206 4.45 33.29 9.74
N LEU A 207 4.89 33.04 8.50
CA LEU A 207 6.07 32.21 8.21
C LEU A 207 7.37 33.01 8.43
N LYS A 208 7.37 34.31 8.13
CA LYS A 208 8.50 35.21 8.45
C LYS A 208 8.81 35.24 9.95
N ALA A 209 7.80 35.13 10.80
CA ALA A 209 8.02 35.04 12.25
C ALA A 209 8.85 33.80 12.62
N MET A 210 8.65 32.67 11.94
CA MET A 210 9.46 31.47 12.15
C MET A 210 10.90 31.67 11.70
N LEU A 211 11.11 32.26 10.52
CA LEU A 211 12.45 32.59 9.99
C LEU A 211 13.28 33.47 10.93
N ALA A 212 12.61 34.36 11.67
CA ALA A 212 13.27 35.27 12.61
C ALA A 212 13.75 34.56 13.88
N GLU A 213 13.10 33.46 14.27
CA GLU A 213 13.48 32.66 15.44
C GLU A 213 14.52 31.59 15.07
N ASP A 214 14.29 30.91 13.94
CA ASP A 214 15.13 29.82 13.45
C ASP A 214 15.63 30.17 12.04
N GLY A 215 16.74 30.91 12.01
CA GLY A 215 17.34 31.42 10.78
C GLY A 215 17.89 30.36 9.82
N GLU A 216 17.76 29.07 10.18
CA GLU A 216 18.16 27.93 9.35
C GLU A 216 17.01 27.38 8.50
N ILE A 217 15.74 27.69 8.83
CA ILE A 217 14.59 27.23 8.04
C ILE A 217 14.49 28.09 6.79
N GLU A 218 14.42 27.49 5.60
CA GLU A 218 14.19 28.20 4.34
C GLU A 218 12.78 27.87 3.82
N PHE A 219 11.97 28.91 3.57
CA PHE A 219 10.67 28.78 2.91
C PHE A 219 10.73 29.25 1.46
N TYR A 220 10.08 28.50 0.59
CA TYR A 220 9.94 28.80 -0.83
C TYR A 220 8.47 28.90 -1.20
N GLY A 221 8.12 29.86 -2.06
CA GLY A 221 6.75 30.11 -2.49
C GLY A 221 6.58 29.89 -3.99
N ALA A 222 5.45 29.30 -4.38
CA ALA A 222 5.00 29.23 -5.77
C ALA A 222 3.50 29.53 -5.85
N LYS A 223 3.08 30.02 -7.01
CA LYS A 223 1.69 30.36 -7.28
C LYS A 223 1.30 29.91 -8.67
N SER A 224 0.20 29.18 -8.78
CA SER A 224 -0.50 28.90 -10.03
C SER A 224 -1.68 29.86 -10.21
N ASP A 225 -2.52 29.59 -11.21
CA ASP A 225 -3.77 30.32 -11.42
C ASP A 225 -4.70 30.24 -10.19
N SER A 226 -4.78 29.07 -9.55
CA SER A 226 -5.75 28.81 -8.47
C SER A 226 -5.15 28.72 -7.07
N PHE A 227 -3.85 28.43 -6.95
CA PHE A 227 -3.20 28.11 -5.68
C PHE A 227 -1.98 28.99 -5.43
N THR A 228 -1.77 29.35 -4.16
CA THR A 228 -0.49 29.87 -3.66
C THR A 228 -0.01 28.92 -2.58
N VAL A 229 1.18 28.35 -2.73
CA VAL A 229 1.73 27.37 -1.77
C VAL A 229 3.12 27.82 -1.33
N PHE A 230 3.38 27.71 -0.04
CA PHE A 230 4.69 27.87 0.57
C PHE A 230 5.14 26.53 1.14
N THR A 231 6.40 26.15 0.94
CA THR A 231 6.95 24.93 1.53
C THR A 231 8.27 25.24 2.21
N ARG A 232 8.50 24.63 3.37
CA ARG A 232 9.87 24.36 3.81
C ARG A 232 10.52 23.42 2.78
N GLY A 233 11.80 23.62 2.44
CA GLY A 233 12.58 22.68 1.62
C GLY A 233 13.22 23.29 0.38
N THR A 234 12.61 23.11 -0.80
CA THR A 234 13.17 23.60 -2.07
C THR A 234 12.13 24.36 -2.89
N GLN A 235 12.60 25.25 -3.76
CA GLN A 235 11.73 25.96 -4.70
C GLN A 235 11.01 24.99 -5.65
N GLN A 236 11.65 23.91 -6.07
CA GLN A 236 11.03 22.90 -6.93
C GLN A 236 9.84 22.23 -6.22
N ASN A 237 9.97 21.87 -4.95
CA ASN A 237 8.88 21.29 -4.18
C ASN A 237 7.66 22.24 -4.06
N ALA A 238 7.89 23.54 -3.90
CA ALA A 238 6.80 24.52 -3.92
C ALA A 238 6.09 24.59 -5.28
N ILE A 239 6.86 24.51 -6.38
CA ILE A 239 6.34 24.46 -7.75
C ILE A 239 5.52 23.17 -7.94
N ASP A 240 6.07 22.01 -7.58
CA ASP A 240 5.41 20.72 -7.69
C ASP A 240 4.10 20.70 -6.90
N CYS A 241 4.07 21.31 -5.71
CA CYS A 241 2.86 21.47 -4.92
C CYS A 241 1.74 22.19 -5.68
N VAL A 242 2.01 23.35 -6.28
CA VAL A 242 0.96 24.03 -7.07
C VAL A 242 0.58 23.25 -8.32
N MET A 243 1.51 22.51 -8.95
CA MET A 243 1.19 21.60 -10.06
C MET A 243 0.21 20.52 -9.63
N TRP A 244 0.49 19.81 -8.53
CA TRP A 244 -0.37 18.73 -8.04
C TRP A 244 -1.76 19.21 -7.62
N ALA A 245 -1.87 20.43 -7.10
CA ALA A 245 -3.17 21.05 -6.83
C ALA A 245 -3.97 21.30 -8.13
N GLU A 246 -3.33 21.81 -9.19
CA GLU A 246 -3.99 22.01 -10.50
C GLU A 246 -4.33 20.69 -11.19
N ARG A 247 -3.46 19.68 -11.11
CA ARG A 247 -3.71 18.31 -11.59
C ARG A 247 -4.94 17.70 -10.91
N ALA A 248 -5.08 17.91 -9.60
CA ALA A 248 -6.24 17.45 -8.85
C ALA A 248 -7.54 18.13 -9.30
N CYS A 249 -7.51 19.42 -9.66
CA CYS A 249 -8.67 20.10 -10.25
C CYS A 249 -9.10 19.43 -11.56
N ASP A 250 -8.17 19.18 -12.48
CA ASP A 250 -8.49 18.53 -13.76
C ASP A 250 -8.96 17.08 -13.58
N PHE A 251 -8.38 16.36 -12.62
CA PHE A 251 -8.81 15.00 -12.31
C PHE A 251 -10.23 14.98 -11.73
N LEU A 252 -10.55 15.90 -10.83
CA LEU A 252 -11.90 16.05 -10.28
C LEU A 252 -12.90 16.43 -11.38
N GLU A 253 -12.57 17.37 -12.25
CA GLU A 253 -13.40 17.72 -13.43
C GLU A 253 -13.64 16.50 -14.33
N PHE A 254 -12.61 15.69 -14.57
CA PHE A 254 -12.73 14.45 -15.34
C PHE A 254 -13.64 13.40 -14.66
N CYS A 255 -13.58 13.28 -13.34
CA CYS A 255 -14.41 12.36 -12.58
C CYS A 255 -15.90 12.78 -12.55
N MET A 256 -16.20 14.08 -12.69
CA MET A 256 -17.57 14.59 -12.68
C MET A 256 -18.36 14.16 -13.93
N PRO A 257 -19.67 13.86 -13.78
CA PRO A 257 -20.57 13.68 -14.91
C PRO A 257 -20.59 14.92 -15.81
N GLU A 258 -20.67 14.75 -17.14
CA GLU A 258 -20.60 15.85 -18.11
C GLU A 258 -21.61 16.98 -17.81
N ALA A 259 -22.82 16.62 -17.39
CA ALA A 259 -23.87 17.57 -17.02
C ALA A 259 -23.49 18.48 -15.84
N LYS A 260 -22.61 18.02 -14.94
CA LYS A 260 -22.15 18.76 -13.76
C LYS A 260 -20.90 19.58 -14.02
N ARG A 261 -20.01 19.15 -14.93
CA ARG A 261 -18.76 19.87 -15.27
C ARG A 261 -18.98 21.34 -15.60
N ARG A 262 -20.04 21.67 -16.34
CA ARG A 262 -20.34 23.06 -16.74
C ARG A 262 -20.85 23.96 -15.60
N SER A 263 -21.32 23.35 -14.50
CA SER A 263 -21.95 24.07 -13.39
C SER A 263 -20.99 24.41 -12.24
N VAL A 264 -19.80 23.80 -12.22
CA VAL A 264 -18.82 23.95 -11.13
C VAL A 264 -17.48 24.35 -11.73
N ASP A 265 -17.10 25.62 -11.54
CA ASP A 265 -15.76 26.11 -11.85
C ASP A 265 -14.87 25.96 -10.61
N ILE A 266 -14.15 24.84 -10.55
CA ILE A 266 -13.34 24.40 -9.41
C ILE A 266 -12.25 25.45 -9.11
N ARG A 267 -11.57 25.91 -10.15
CA ARG A 267 -10.47 26.88 -10.06
C ARG A 267 -10.96 28.24 -9.57
N LYS A 268 -12.07 28.73 -10.12
CA LYS A 268 -12.69 29.98 -9.65
C LYS A 268 -13.14 29.90 -8.20
N HIS A 269 -13.58 28.72 -7.74
CA HIS A 269 -13.84 28.52 -6.32
C HIS A 269 -12.57 28.72 -5.50
N PHE A 270 -11.47 28.02 -5.81
CA PHE A 270 -10.21 28.16 -5.08
C PHE A 270 -9.65 29.58 -5.10
N LYS A 271 -9.68 30.26 -6.25
CA LYS A 271 -9.31 31.70 -6.36
C LYS A 271 -10.07 32.58 -5.38
N ARG A 272 -11.36 32.26 -5.14
CA ARG A 272 -12.22 33.03 -4.24
C ARG A 272 -11.98 32.67 -2.77
N VAL A 273 -11.83 31.39 -2.45
CA VAL A 273 -11.83 30.92 -1.06
C VAL A 273 -10.45 30.78 -0.45
N LEU A 274 -9.43 30.41 -1.23
CA LEU A 274 -8.10 30.13 -0.72
C LEU A 274 -7.23 31.38 -0.83
N ASN A 275 -6.51 31.72 0.24
CA ASN A 275 -5.45 32.72 0.23
C ASN A 275 -4.11 32.04 -0.12
N TRP A 276 -3.68 31.11 0.73
CA TRP A 276 -2.47 30.30 0.54
C TRP A 276 -2.45 29.06 1.44
N TYR A 277 -1.68 28.06 1.04
CA TYR A 277 -1.27 26.92 1.86
C TYR A 277 0.20 27.05 2.25
N ALA A 278 0.58 26.50 3.40
CA ALA A 278 1.98 26.33 3.76
C ALA A 278 2.24 24.95 4.39
N PHE A 279 3.46 24.45 4.18
CA PHE A 279 3.90 23.18 4.74
C PHE A 279 5.15 23.35 5.59
N ILE A 280 5.06 22.82 6.81
CA ILE A 280 6.15 22.67 7.79
C ILE A 280 6.34 21.18 8.07
N TRP A 281 7.47 20.77 8.64
CA TRP A 281 7.82 19.35 8.73
C TRP A 281 7.68 18.81 10.14
N THR A 282 8.14 19.53 11.15
CA THR A 282 8.27 18.96 12.50
C THR A 282 7.17 19.43 13.45
N ASN A 283 6.99 18.65 14.52
CA ASN A 283 6.16 19.06 15.66
C ASN A 283 6.70 20.32 16.33
N ALA A 284 8.03 20.46 16.42
CA ALA A 284 8.67 21.62 17.00
C ALA A 284 8.35 22.88 16.18
N GLU A 285 8.40 22.78 14.85
CA GLU A 285 8.02 23.86 13.94
C GLU A 285 6.57 24.23 14.05
N GLN A 286 5.67 23.26 14.17
CA GLN A 286 4.24 23.53 14.35
C GLN A 286 3.98 24.28 15.66
N LYS A 287 4.62 23.85 16.74
CA LYS A 287 4.53 24.53 18.05
C LYS A 287 5.10 25.93 17.99
N ALA A 288 6.25 26.11 17.33
CA ALA A 288 6.85 27.42 17.10
C ALA A 288 5.90 28.31 16.29
N PHE A 289 5.33 27.80 15.19
CA PHE A 289 4.36 28.50 14.36
C PHE A 289 3.16 29.01 15.18
N ILE A 290 2.51 28.14 15.97
CA ILE A 290 1.35 28.49 16.80
C ILE A 290 1.74 29.53 17.86
N ARG A 291 2.87 29.33 18.55
CA ARG A 291 3.37 30.25 19.59
C ARG A 291 3.69 31.64 19.03
N LEU A 292 4.31 31.70 17.86
CA LEU A 292 4.71 32.94 17.19
C LEU A 292 3.51 33.68 16.57
N ASN A 293 2.40 32.99 16.32
CA ASN A 293 1.23 33.52 15.65
C ASN A 293 -0.05 33.36 16.50
N PRO A 294 -0.16 34.07 17.65
CA PRO A 294 -1.27 33.88 18.60
C PRO A 294 -2.64 34.27 18.05
N HIS A 295 -2.71 35.01 16.93
CA HIS A 295 -3.96 35.31 16.23
C HIS A 295 -4.52 34.11 15.47
N VAL A 296 -3.70 33.09 15.22
CA VAL A 296 -4.12 31.85 14.55
C VAL A 296 -4.71 30.92 15.59
N ASN A 297 -6.00 30.59 15.46
CA ASN A 297 -6.72 29.71 16.39
C ASN A 297 -6.40 28.22 16.12
N GLY A 298 -5.12 27.86 16.27
CA GLY A 298 -4.63 26.49 16.14
C GLY A 298 -4.62 25.73 17.46
N THR A 299 -4.77 24.41 17.40
CA THR A 299 -4.48 23.54 18.55
C THR A 299 -3.33 22.62 18.18
N GLU A 300 -2.45 22.31 19.14
CA GLU A 300 -1.34 21.37 18.94
C GLU A 300 -1.79 19.94 18.54
N ASN A 301 -3.08 19.64 18.70
CA ASN A 301 -3.65 18.31 18.47
C ASN A 301 -4.03 18.03 17.01
N PHE A 302 -4.01 19.04 16.13
CA PHE A 302 -4.31 18.87 14.71
C PHE A 302 -3.07 19.11 13.88
N VAL A 303 -2.89 18.30 12.84
CA VAL A 303 -1.78 18.44 11.89
C VAL A 303 -1.91 19.73 11.06
N ASN A 304 -3.14 20.22 10.90
CA ASN A 304 -3.45 21.42 10.12
C ASN A 304 -3.88 22.54 11.06
N VAL A 305 -3.37 23.74 10.78
CA VAL A 305 -3.73 24.98 11.43
C VAL A 305 -4.34 25.90 10.37
N ALA A 306 -5.66 26.06 10.41
CA ALA A 306 -6.41 26.84 9.42
C ALA A 306 -7.06 28.08 10.06
N TRP A 307 -7.00 29.21 9.37
CA TRP A 307 -7.67 30.45 9.75
C TRP A 307 -8.12 31.23 8.51
N HIS A 308 -8.84 32.33 8.71
CA HIS A 308 -9.24 33.20 7.61
C HIS A 308 -8.53 34.55 7.74
N GLU A 309 -7.97 35.01 6.64
CA GLU A 309 -7.44 36.36 6.47
C GLU A 309 -8.19 37.04 5.33
N ASN A 310 -8.79 38.20 5.61
CA ASN A 310 -9.63 38.93 4.64
C ASN A 310 -10.73 38.06 4.00
N GLY A 311 -11.31 37.13 4.77
CA GLY A 311 -12.37 36.22 4.31
C GLY A 311 -11.88 35.06 3.43
N ARG A 312 -10.57 34.88 3.27
CA ARG A 312 -9.95 33.77 2.53
C ARG A 312 -9.18 32.85 3.47
N LEU A 313 -9.21 31.55 3.18
CA LEU A 313 -8.56 30.49 3.95
C LEU A 313 -7.04 30.59 3.84
N CYS A 314 -6.37 30.64 4.98
CA CYS A 314 -4.95 30.34 5.11
C CYS A 314 -4.82 29.04 5.89
N GLU A 315 -3.93 28.14 5.48
CA GLU A 315 -3.73 26.87 6.16
C GLU A 315 -2.25 26.49 6.19
N VAL A 316 -1.76 26.11 7.36
CA VAL A 316 -0.41 25.56 7.58
C VAL A 316 -0.56 24.13 8.04
N THR A 317 0.08 23.22 7.32
CA THR A 317 0.00 21.78 7.56
C THR A 317 1.37 21.20 7.87
N ARG A 318 1.44 20.33 8.88
CA ARG A 318 2.63 19.53 9.15
C ARG A 318 2.67 18.33 8.19
N ALA A 319 3.56 18.34 7.21
CA ALA A 319 3.75 17.25 6.24
C ALA A 319 5.25 16.97 6.09
N LEU A 320 5.67 15.75 6.45
CA LEU A 320 7.09 15.39 6.56
C LEU A 320 7.79 15.16 5.22
N THR A 321 7.04 14.93 4.14
CA THR A 321 7.60 14.56 2.83
C THR A 321 6.91 15.32 1.70
N PRO A 322 7.59 15.55 0.56
CA PRO A 322 6.96 16.06 -0.65
C PRO A 322 5.69 15.30 -1.03
N VAL A 323 5.71 13.97 -0.95
CA VAL A 323 4.55 13.11 -1.25
C VAL A 323 3.34 13.48 -0.38
N ALA A 324 3.53 13.63 0.93
CA ALA A 324 2.45 14.01 1.85
C ALA A 324 1.90 15.42 1.56
N MET A 325 2.74 16.37 1.12
CA MET A 325 2.29 17.71 0.71
C MET A 325 1.43 17.66 -0.54
N HIS A 326 1.87 16.91 -1.55
CA HIS A 326 1.14 16.71 -2.79
C HIS A 326 -0.23 16.07 -2.53
N ASP A 327 -0.26 15.01 -1.72
CA ASP A 327 -1.52 14.34 -1.34
C ASP A 327 -2.45 15.24 -0.56
N HIS A 328 -1.91 16.06 0.35
CA HIS A 328 -2.72 17.03 1.09
C HIS A 328 -3.44 18.01 0.15
N LEU A 329 -2.75 18.47 -0.90
CA LEU A 329 -3.32 19.37 -1.89
C LEU A 329 -4.36 18.66 -2.75
N VAL A 330 -4.08 17.45 -3.23
CA VAL A 330 -5.04 16.60 -3.95
C VAL A 330 -6.31 16.38 -3.11
N ALA A 331 -6.13 15.97 -1.85
CA ALA A 331 -7.21 15.73 -0.91
C ALA A 331 -7.99 17.02 -0.61
N SER A 332 -7.33 18.17 -0.53
CA SER A 332 -7.98 19.47 -0.32
C SER A 332 -8.87 19.88 -1.48
N VAL A 333 -8.50 19.55 -2.73
CA VAL A 333 -9.35 19.73 -3.90
C VAL A 333 -10.61 18.89 -3.80
N PHE A 334 -10.52 17.61 -3.47
CA PHE A 334 -11.70 16.75 -3.36
C PHE A 334 -12.57 17.10 -2.13
N HIS A 335 -11.97 17.56 -1.04
CA HIS A 335 -12.69 17.95 0.17
C HIS A 335 -13.72 19.06 -0.09
N MET A 336 -13.49 19.94 -1.07
CA MET A 336 -14.36 21.08 -1.36
C MET A 336 -15.78 20.69 -1.81
N LEU A 337 -15.99 19.45 -2.24
CA LEU A 337 -17.30 18.96 -2.69
C LEU A 337 -18.33 19.02 -1.55
N GLY A 338 -17.88 19.03 -0.30
CA GLY A 338 -18.74 18.98 0.88
C GLY A 338 -19.51 17.67 0.96
N GLY A 339 -20.73 17.73 1.47
CA GLY A 339 -21.58 16.54 1.69
C GLY A 339 -21.21 15.78 2.95
N ASN A 340 -21.47 14.47 2.95
CA ASN A 340 -21.15 13.61 4.08
C ASN A 340 -19.62 13.44 4.23
N GLY A 341 -19.07 13.91 5.35
CA GLY A 341 -17.63 13.95 5.62
C GLY A 341 -16.89 12.62 5.41
N PRO A 342 -17.33 11.52 6.06
CA PRO A 342 -16.76 10.19 5.87
C PRO A 342 -16.73 9.71 4.42
N THR A 343 -17.83 9.91 3.69
CA THR A 343 -17.93 9.48 2.28
C THR A 343 -17.02 10.31 1.39
N ASN A 344 -16.94 11.62 1.65
CA ASN A 344 -16.05 12.54 0.96
C ASN A 344 -14.56 12.19 1.22
N GLU A 345 -14.21 11.78 2.44
CA GLU A 345 -12.85 11.28 2.75
C GLU A 345 -12.49 10.07 1.88
N GLY A 346 -13.42 9.16 1.62
CA GLY A 346 -13.21 8.07 0.68
C GLY A 346 -12.89 8.54 -0.75
N LEU A 347 -13.54 9.60 -1.22
CA LEU A 347 -13.24 10.19 -2.53
C LEU A 347 -11.86 10.86 -2.56
N MET A 348 -11.48 11.55 -1.47
CA MET A 348 -10.15 12.12 -1.32
C MET A 348 -9.05 11.04 -1.37
N HIS A 349 -9.29 9.91 -0.70
CA HIS A 349 -8.41 8.76 -0.77
C HIS A 349 -8.37 8.11 -2.16
N ALA A 350 -9.52 8.00 -2.84
CA ALA A 350 -9.53 7.49 -4.21
C ALA A 350 -8.75 8.42 -5.16
N ALA A 351 -8.80 9.74 -4.95
CA ALA A 351 -8.07 10.71 -5.76
C ALA A 351 -6.55 10.62 -5.56
N THR A 352 -6.10 10.62 -4.30
CA THR A 352 -4.68 10.44 -3.95
C THR A 352 -4.18 9.08 -4.43
N TRP A 353 -5.00 8.04 -4.34
CA TRP A 353 -4.72 6.73 -4.91
C TRP A 353 -4.45 6.77 -6.42
N TYR A 354 -5.36 7.34 -7.20
CA TYR A 354 -5.19 7.38 -8.66
C TYR A 354 -4.01 8.25 -9.09
N LEU A 355 -3.83 9.42 -8.45
CA LEU A 355 -2.83 10.40 -8.84
C LEU A 355 -1.41 10.11 -8.31
N ARG A 356 -1.29 9.45 -7.16
CA ARG A 356 -0.03 9.31 -6.42
C ARG A 356 0.25 7.91 -5.88
N ALA A 357 -0.67 6.96 -6.04
CA ALA A 357 -0.55 5.61 -5.48
C ALA A 357 -0.36 5.57 -3.95
N THR A 358 -1.02 6.50 -3.24
CA THR A 358 -0.99 6.61 -1.77
C THR A 358 -2.41 6.61 -1.21
N ALA A 359 -2.54 6.45 0.12
CA ALA A 359 -3.82 6.54 0.83
C ALA A 359 -3.78 7.56 1.99
N ILE A 360 -3.21 8.75 1.74
CA ILE A 360 -3.05 9.78 2.77
C ILE A 360 -4.36 10.56 3.00
N THR A 361 -4.66 10.88 4.26
CA THR A 361 -5.76 11.79 4.62
C THR A 361 -5.31 13.24 4.64
N ARG A 362 -6.20 14.17 4.26
CA ARG A 362 -6.04 15.61 4.57
C ARG A 362 -5.88 15.87 6.07
N HIS A 363 -6.50 15.06 6.92
CA HIS A 363 -6.66 15.42 8.33
C HIS A 363 -5.54 14.96 9.25
N GLY A 364 -4.60 14.13 8.79
CA GLY A 364 -3.34 13.73 9.47
C GLY A 364 -3.47 13.19 10.90
N ALA A 365 -4.68 13.18 11.47
CA ALA A 365 -4.92 12.92 12.87
C ALA A 365 -5.01 11.40 13.05
N ILE A 366 -3.99 10.85 13.71
CA ILE A 366 -4.19 9.72 14.60
C ILE A 366 -5.24 10.21 15.61
N GLY A 367 -6.46 9.65 15.53
CA GLY A 367 -7.63 10.17 16.26
C GLY A 367 -7.30 10.52 17.71
N THR A 368 -7.78 11.68 18.16
CA THR A 368 -7.52 12.24 19.50
C THR A 368 -7.84 11.26 20.62
N GLU A 369 -7.24 11.50 21.79
CA GLU A 369 -7.13 10.66 22.98
C GLU A 369 -8.41 9.96 23.51
N THR A 370 -9.59 10.27 22.98
CA THR A 370 -10.87 9.72 23.44
C THR A 370 -11.45 8.66 22.49
N THR A 371 -11.02 7.40 22.60
CA THR A 371 -11.88 6.19 22.57
C THR A 371 -11.04 4.91 22.57
N THR A 372 -11.61 3.88 23.18
CA THR A 372 -11.08 2.55 23.53
C THR A 372 -10.73 1.63 22.34
N GLY A 373 -10.37 2.17 21.18
CA GLY A 373 -9.99 1.41 19.99
C GLY A 373 -8.48 1.23 19.87
N ASP A 374 -8.06 0.13 19.23
CA ASP A 374 -6.68 -0.16 18.84
C ASP A 374 -6.20 0.93 17.86
N ARG A 375 -5.49 1.94 18.37
CA ARG A 375 -4.94 3.04 17.56
C ARG A 375 -3.74 2.54 16.78
N ARG A 376 -4.00 1.99 15.60
CA ARG A 376 -2.97 1.65 14.64
C ARG A 376 -2.74 2.82 13.70
N GLU A 377 -1.50 3.28 13.62
CA GLU A 377 -1.05 4.11 12.52
C GLU A 377 -1.12 3.25 11.25
N LEU A 378 -1.95 3.68 10.29
CA LEU A 378 -2.08 2.98 9.02
C LEU A 378 -0.89 3.34 8.13
N PRO A 379 -0.35 2.38 7.36
CA PRO A 379 0.68 2.68 6.38
C PRO A 379 0.11 3.54 5.25
N ASP A 380 0.97 4.35 4.64
CA ASP A 380 0.59 5.20 3.49
C ASP A 380 0.49 4.38 2.19
N SER A 381 1.06 3.18 2.20
CA SER A 381 1.12 2.28 1.06
C SER A 381 -0.25 1.88 0.53
N ALA A 382 -0.42 2.05 -0.78
CA ALA A 382 -1.53 1.52 -1.53
C ALA A 382 -1.77 -0.01 -1.38
N THR A 383 -0.72 -0.82 -1.47
CA THR A 383 -0.84 -2.29 -1.54
C THR A 383 -1.33 -2.89 -0.22
N TRP A 384 -0.88 -2.34 0.92
CA TRP A 384 -1.38 -2.77 2.23
C TRP A 384 -2.90 -2.61 2.33
N TRP A 385 -3.42 -1.47 1.85
CA TRP A 385 -4.86 -1.19 1.90
C TRP A 385 -5.67 -2.13 1.01
N MET A 386 -5.17 -2.47 -0.17
CA MET A 386 -5.82 -3.44 -1.07
C MET A 386 -5.90 -4.82 -0.42
N ARG A 387 -4.82 -5.28 0.21
CA ARG A 387 -4.79 -6.56 0.92
C ARG A 387 -5.76 -6.56 2.10
N GLU A 388 -5.72 -5.52 2.93
CA GLU A 388 -6.59 -5.43 4.11
C GLU A 388 -8.08 -5.37 3.71
N VAL A 389 -8.43 -4.59 2.67
CA VAL A 389 -9.79 -4.60 2.08
C VAL A 389 -10.20 -5.99 1.66
N ARG A 390 -9.30 -6.70 0.98
CA ARG A 390 -9.57 -8.03 0.45
C ARG A 390 -9.79 -9.04 1.56
N ASP A 391 -8.92 -9.06 2.55
CA ASP A 391 -9.00 -9.97 3.69
C ASP A 391 -10.31 -9.71 4.47
N GLN A 392 -10.66 -8.43 4.66
CA GLN A 392 -11.94 -8.04 5.25
C GLN A 392 -13.15 -8.47 4.40
N ALA A 393 -13.08 -8.27 3.08
CA ALA A 393 -14.14 -8.65 2.14
C ALA A 393 -14.33 -10.19 2.04
N ILE A 394 -13.23 -10.95 2.04
CA ILE A 394 -13.24 -12.42 2.06
C ILE A 394 -13.80 -12.93 3.39
N GLY A 395 -13.33 -12.35 4.50
CA GLY A 395 -13.76 -12.66 5.86
C GLY A 395 -15.19 -12.25 6.17
N SER A 396 -15.76 -11.34 5.36
CA SER A 396 -17.01 -10.61 5.69
C SER A 396 -16.90 -9.89 7.03
N THR A 397 -15.72 -9.36 7.31
CA THR A 397 -15.40 -8.53 8.48
C THR A 397 -15.19 -7.07 8.11
N ASP A 398 -15.47 -6.71 6.85
CA ASP A 398 -15.44 -5.34 6.37
C ASP A 398 -16.49 -4.46 7.07
N PHE A 399 -16.19 -3.17 7.18
CA PHE A 399 -17.10 -2.21 7.78
C PHE A 399 -18.38 -2.07 6.93
N PRO A 400 -19.59 -2.08 7.53
CA PRO A 400 -20.83 -2.04 6.77
C PRO A 400 -21.01 -0.71 6.04
N LEU A 401 -21.45 -0.76 4.79
CA LEU A 401 -21.56 0.43 3.92
C LEU A 401 -22.53 1.49 4.47
N ASN A 402 -23.65 1.09 5.09
CA ASN A 402 -24.56 2.04 5.75
C ASN A 402 -24.02 2.60 7.08
N GLY A 403 -22.96 2.00 7.61
CA GLY A 403 -22.23 2.51 8.76
C GLY A 403 -21.37 3.72 8.41
N VAL A 404 -20.80 3.77 7.20
CA VAL A 404 -19.80 4.79 6.81
C VAL A 404 -20.33 6.21 6.99
N PRO A 405 -21.52 6.59 6.47
CA PRO A 405 -22.03 7.96 6.60
C PRO A 405 -22.37 8.39 8.03
N ARG A 406 -22.35 7.45 8.97
CA ARG A 406 -22.74 7.65 10.38
C ARG A 406 -21.54 7.86 11.29
N VAL A 407 -20.34 7.52 10.82
CA VAL A 407 -19.13 7.67 11.62
C VAL A 407 -18.82 9.15 11.76
N GLN A 408 -18.67 9.63 12.99
CA GLN A 408 -18.22 10.99 13.18
C GLN A 408 -16.79 11.11 12.67
N PHE A 409 -16.51 12.19 11.94
CA PHE A 409 -15.19 12.43 11.37
C PHE A 409 -14.06 12.36 12.41
N SER A 410 -14.30 12.88 13.63
CA SER A 410 -13.36 12.81 14.75
C SER A 410 -13.11 11.40 15.31
N SER A 411 -13.91 10.42 14.92
CA SER A 411 -13.84 9.01 15.35
C SER A 411 -13.76 8.07 14.15
N PHE A 412 -13.25 8.56 13.01
CA PHE A 412 -13.14 7.79 11.78
C PHE A 412 -12.07 6.71 11.92
N ASN A 413 -12.52 5.50 12.24
CA ASN A 413 -11.64 4.37 12.54
C ASN A 413 -11.07 3.73 11.26
N PRO A 414 -9.95 2.98 11.36
CA PRO A 414 -9.32 2.30 10.23
C PRO A 414 -10.25 1.50 9.34
N SER A 415 -11.14 0.67 9.91
CA SER A 415 -12.05 -0.18 9.11
C SER A 415 -13.04 0.64 8.29
N ALA A 416 -13.58 1.73 8.85
CA ALA A 416 -14.44 2.65 8.12
C ALA A 416 -13.68 3.36 6.99
N ARG A 417 -12.42 3.74 7.25
CA ARG A 417 -11.54 4.39 6.26
C ARG A 417 -11.23 3.47 5.08
N ILE A 418 -10.82 2.23 5.38
CA ILE A 418 -10.52 1.18 4.41
C ILE A 418 -11.74 0.86 3.53
N LYS A 419 -12.93 0.76 4.15
CA LYS A 419 -14.19 0.59 3.43
C LYS A 419 -14.50 1.77 2.52
N THR A 420 -14.46 3.00 3.02
CA THR A 420 -14.86 4.17 2.24
C THR A 420 -13.92 4.43 1.07
N TRP A 421 -12.61 4.24 1.24
CA TRP A 421 -11.63 4.42 0.17
C TRP A 421 -11.90 3.43 -0.97
N SER A 422 -11.91 2.14 -0.68
CA SER A 422 -12.10 1.11 -1.71
C SER A 422 -13.49 1.16 -2.35
N PHE A 423 -14.51 1.54 -1.58
CA PHE A 423 -15.83 1.79 -2.13
C PHE A 423 -15.82 2.98 -3.08
N SER A 424 -15.13 4.08 -2.76
CA SER A 424 -15.02 5.25 -3.64
C SER A 424 -14.23 4.97 -4.91
N VAL A 425 -13.12 4.22 -4.84
CA VAL A 425 -12.36 3.76 -6.03
C VAL A 425 -13.29 2.97 -6.95
N TRP A 426 -13.99 1.98 -6.40
CA TRP A 426 -14.96 1.19 -7.15
C TRP A 426 -16.12 2.03 -7.70
N LEU A 427 -16.67 2.95 -6.91
CA LEU A 427 -17.84 3.76 -7.25
C LEU A 427 -17.57 4.71 -8.42
N LEU A 428 -16.40 5.38 -8.43
CA LEU A 428 -16.00 6.30 -9.50
C LEU A 428 -15.96 5.64 -10.87
N ALA A 429 -15.63 4.35 -10.91
CA ALA A 429 -15.50 3.59 -12.13
C ALA A 429 -16.76 2.77 -12.49
N ARG A 430 -17.40 2.14 -11.49
CA ARG A 430 -18.59 1.32 -11.73
C ARG A 430 -19.84 2.15 -11.96
N TYR A 431 -19.97 3.29 -11.28
CA TYR A 431 -21.13 4.18 -11.37
C TYR A 431 -20.70 5.66 -11.55
N PRO A 432 -19.95 5.99 -12.62
CA PRO A 432 -19.40 7.34 -12.84
C PRO A 432 -20.48 8.43 -12.91
N GLY A 433 -21.71 8.07 -13.29
CA GLY A 433 -22.84 9.00 -13.34
C GLY A 433 -23.58 9.21 -12.01
N LYS A 434 -23.34 8.39 -10.98
CA LYS A 434 -24.17 8.37 -9.74
C LYS A 434 -23.42 8.79 -8.48
N TRP A 435 -22.08 8.82 -8.49
CA TRP A 435 -21.31 9.07 -7.27
C TRP A 435 -21.58 10.45 -6.64
N MET A 436 -21.77 11.50 -7.45
CA MET A 436 -22.12 12.83 -6.97
C MET A 436 -23.54 12.89 -6.40
N ASP A 437 -24.47 12.18 -7.01
CA ASP A 437 -25.86 12.10 -6.54
C ASP A 437 -25.91 11.39 -5.19
N LEU A 438 -25.12 10.32 -5.01
CA LEU A 438 -24.93 9.66 -3.72
C LEU A 438 -24.37 10.63 -2.68
N LEU A 439 -23.23 11.29 -2.96
CA LEU A 439 -22.58 12.20 -2.01
C LEU A 439 -23.51 13.33 -1.57
N SER A 440 -24.30 13.88 -2.51
CA SER A 440 -25.24 14.97 -2.25
C SER A 440 -26.49 14.53 -1.50
N ALA A 441 -26.92 13.28 -1.68
CA ALA A 441 -28.12 12.74 -1.04
C ALA A 441 -27.85 12.19 0.36
N LEU A 442 -26.61 11.81 0.67
CA LEU A 442 -26.24 11.33 1.98
C LEU A 442 -26.37 12.45 3.04
N PRO A 443 -27.03 12.18 4.17
CA PRO A 443 -27.15 13.17 5.23
C PRO A 443 -25.80 13.44 5.91
N ASP A 444 -25.70 14.65 6.47
CA ASP A 444 -24.57 15.10 7.28
C ASP A 444 -24.34 14.15 8.50
N GLU A 445 -23.09 13.74 8.71
CA GLU A 445 -22.70 12.80 9.77
C GLU A 445 -22.97 13.32 11.18
N SER A 446 -23.01 14.65 11.38
CA SER A 446 -23.38 15.27 12.65
C SER A 446 -24.80 14.92 13.08
N LYS A 447 -25.67 14.57 12.12
CA LYS A 447 -27.05 14.14 12.36
C LYS A 447 -27.15 12.67 12.75
N ARG A 448 -26.07 11.89 12.65
CA ARG A 448 -26.00 10.45 12.96
C ARG A 448 -27.21 9.69 12.41
N PRO A 449 -27.41 9.67 11.08
CA PRO A 449 -28.61 9.11 10.47
C PRO A 449 -28.80 7.64 10.89
N PHE A 450 -30.06 7.22 10.97
CA PHE A 450 -30.38 5.81 11.14
C PHE A 450 -29.97 5.02 9.89
N PRO A 451 -29.56 3.74 10.02
CA PRO A 451 -29.17 2.89 8.88
C PRO A 451 -30.20 2.89 7.75
N GLU A 452 -31.48 2.86 8.09
CA GLU A 452 -32.60 2.79 7.14
C GLU A 452 -32.66 4.04 6.25
N VAL A 453 -32.32 5.22 6.79
CA VAL A 453 -32.23 6.47 6.00
C VAL A 453 -31.10 6.39 4.98
N VAL A 454 -29.98 5.77 5.36
CA VAL A 454 -28.88 5.54 4.43
C VAL A 454 -29.30 4.53 3.35
N ASP A 455 -29.96 3.43 3.74
CA ASP A 455 -30.46 2.41 2.81
C ASP A 455 -31.47 3.01 1.80
N GLU A 456 -32.37 3.90 2.24
CA GLU A 456 -33.29 4.64 1.37
C GLU A 456 -32.56 5.51 0.34
N VAL A 457 -31.45 6.16 0.72
CA VAL A 457 -30.61 6.92 -0.21
C VAL A 457 -30.00 6.01 -1.27
N TYR A 458 -29.45 4.86 -0.88
CA TYR A 458 -28.90 3.89 -1.84
C TYR A 458 -29.99 3.37 -2.78
N GLN A 459 -31.16 2.99 -2.26
CA GLN A 459 -32.29 2.56 -3.09
C GLN A 459 -32.67 3.66 -4.10
N LYS A 460 -32.76 4.92 -3.66
CA LYS A 460 -33.14 6.04 -4.53
C LYS A 460 -32.10 6.34 -5.61
N VAL A 461 -30.81 6.30 -5.29
CA VAL A 461 -29.72 6.66 -6.23
C VAL A 461 -29.42 5.51 -7.19
N PHE A 462 -29.37 4.28 -6.69
CA PHE A 462 -28.98 3.12 -7.48
C PHE A 462 -30.15 2.38 -8.13
N ASP A 463 -31.38 2.64 -7.69
CA ASP A 463 -32.58 1.86 -8.00
C ASP A 463 -32.46 0.39 -7.56
N ARG A 464 -31.65 0.15 -6.51
CA ARG A 464 -31.29 -1.18 -6.00
C ARG A 464 -31.05 -1.12 -4.49
N PRO A 465 -31.36 -2.20 -3.75
CA PRO A 465 -31.01 -2.29 -2.34
C PRO A 465 -29.51 -2.14 -2.11
N ARG A 466 -29.13 -1.48 -1.01
CA ARG A 466 -27.73 -1.26 -0.64
C ARG A 466 -26.97 -2.58 -0.50
N GLU A 467 -27.62 -3.63 0.00
CA GLU A 467 -27.02 -4.96 0.18
C GLU A 467 -26.47 -5.52 -1.13
N GLU A 468 -27.16 -5.28 -2.25
CA GLU A 468 -26.71 -5.72 -3.56
C GLU A 468 -25.50 -4.92 -4.04
N ILE A 469 -25.53 -3.59 -3.84
CA ILE A 469 -24.41 -2.69 -4.17
C ILE A 469 -23.17 -3.07 -3.36
N GLU A 470 -23.34 -3.32 -2.07
CA GLU A 470 -22.25 -3.71 -1.19
C GLU A 470 -21.72 -5.10 -1.54
N ALA A 471 -22.57 -6.05 -1.91
CA ALA A 471 -22.11 -7.38 -2.29
C ALA A 471 -21.45 -7.41 -3.68
N GLU A 472 -21.84 -6.52 -4.60
CA GLU A 472 -21.12 -6.26 -5.86
C GLU A 472 -19.72 -5.69 -5.60
N TRP A 473 -19.63 -4.63 -4.77
CA TRP A 473 -18.35 -4.10 -4.30
C TRP A 473 -17.49 -5.19 -3.64
N ARG A 474 -18.08 -6.01 -2.75
CA ARG A 474 -17.36 -7.08 -2.04
C ARG A 474 -16.83 -8.14 -3.01
N GLY A 475 -17.52 -8.39 -4.12
CA GLY A 475 -17.04 -9.24 -5.20
C GLY A 475 -15.76 -8.71 -5.84
N TRP A 476 -15.72 -7.41 -6.13
CA TRP A 476 -14.53 -6.72 -6.66
C TRP A 476 -13.41 -6.62 -5.61
N ALA A 477 -13.71 -6.13 -4.40
CA ALA A 477 -12.78 -5.92 -3.30
C ALA A 477 -12.10 -7.22 -2.84
N ALA A 478 -12.82 -8.35 -2.84
CA ALA A 478 -12.25 -9.66 -2.55
C ALA A 478 -11.31 -10.19 -3.65
N GLY A 479 -11.12 -9.45 -4.76
CA GLY A 479 -10.36 -9.91 -5.92
C GLY A 479 -11.04 -11.08 -6.64
N ARG A 480 -12.36 -11.25 -6.49
CA ARG A 480 -13.13 -12.37 -7.05
C ARG A 480 -13.80 -12.04 -8.38
N SER A 481 -13.76 -10.78 -8.81
CA SER A 481 -14.25 -10.39 -10.13
C SER A 481 -13.11 -10.39 -11.13
N LEU A 482 -13.43 -10.77 -12.36
CA LEU A 482 -12.55 -10.60 -13.51
C LEU A 482 -12.07 -9.16 -13.63
N VAL A 483 -12.97 -8.21 -13.36
CA VAL A 483 -12.63 -6.78 -13.39
C VAL A 483 -11.49 -6.49 -12.43
N ALA A 484 -11.55 -6.96 -11.18
CA ALA A 484 -10.49 -6.73 -10.20
C ALA A 484 -9.16 -7.33 -10.65
N GLU A 485 -9.14 -8.59 -11.08
CA GLU A 485 -7.92 -9.25 -11.57
C GLU A 485 -7.32 -8.51 -12.78
N PHE A 486 -8.14 -8.23 -13.81
CA PHE A 486 -7.69 -7.62 -15.05
C PHE A 486 -7.21 -6.18 -14.86
N THR A 487 -7.83 -5.42 -13.95
CA THR A 487 -7.42 -4.04 -13.63
C THR A 487 -6.27 -3.97 -12.61
N GLY A 488 -5.78 -5.11 -12.11
CA GLY A 488 -4.69 -5.15 -11.13
C GLY A 488 -5.09 -4.70 -9.72
N TYR A 489 -6.38 -4.75 -9.38
CA TYR A 489 -6.92 -4.52 -8.03
C TYR A 489 -7.22 -5.83 -7.28
N GLY A 490 -7.28 -6.95 -7.99
CA GLY A 490 -7.30 -8.29 -7.43
C GLY A 490 -5.91 -8.91 -7.44
N PRO A 491 -5.64 -9.88 -6.55
CA PRO A 491 -4.48 -10.72 -6.75
C PRO A 491 -4.73 -11.52 -8.04
N PRO A 492 -3.68 -12.07 -8.67
CA PRO A 492 -3.88 -13.11 -9.65
C PRO A 492 -4.78 -14.18 -9.03
N LEU A 493 -5.83 -14.61 -9.73
CA LEU A 493 -6.74 -15.62 -9.18
C LEU A 493 -6.01 -16.94 -8.89
N LEU A 494 -4.86 -17.13 -9.54
CA LEU A 494 -3.98 -18.29 -9.45
C LEU A 494 -2.53 -17.82 -9.21
N PRO A 495 -2.12 -17.52 -7.96
CA PRO A 495 -0.76 -17.08 -7.66
C PRO A 495 0.30 -18.12 -8.10
N GLU A 496 1.37 -17.64 -8.72
CA GLU A 496 2.53 -18.48 -9.07
C GLU A 496 3.37 -18.78 -7.83
N LYS A 497 4.11 -19.90 -7.84
CA LYS A 497 5.11 -20.17 -6.80
C LYS A 497 6.32 -19.27 -7.00
N PRO A 498 6.98 -18.81 -5.93
CA PRO A 498 8.24 -18.11 -6.03
C PRO A 498 9.25 -18.94 -6.81
N ASN A 499 9.95 -18.31 -7.73
CA ASN A 499 11.07 -18.92 -8.44
C ASN A 499 12.35 -18.88 -7.57
N ASP A 500 13.40 -19.55 -8.05
CA ASP A 500 14.66 -19.65 -7.30
C ASP A 500 15.30 -18.28 -7.04
N ASP A 501 15.16 -17.33 -7.97
CA ASP A 501 15.69 -15.98 -7.82
C ASP A 501 14.99 -15.19 -6.71
N GLN A 502 13.67 -15.31 -6.64
CA GLN A 502 12.85 -14.69 -5.58
C GLN A 502 13.19 -15.27 -4.21
N ILE A 503 13.33 -16.60 -4.12
CA ILE A 503 13.73 -17.27 -2.88
C ILE A 503 15.14 -16.80 -2.47
N LYS A 504 16.06 -16.71 -3.43
CA LYS A 504 17.44 -16.27 -3.18
C LYS A 504 17.51 -14.83 -2.68
N GLY A 505 16.78 -13.91 -3.31
CA GLY A 505 16.68 -12.51 -2.89
C GLY A 505 16.09 -12.39 -1.48
N LEU A 506 14.99 -13.12 -1.20
CA LEU A 506 14.37 -13.15 0.13
C LEU A 506 15.34 -13.66 1.21
N MET A 507 16.01 -14.79 0.96
CA MET A 507 16.97 -15.36 1.91
C MET A 507 18.09 -14.36 2.21
N ARG A 508 18.63 -13.70 1.18
CA ARG A 508 19.70 -12.72 1.37
C ARG A 508 19.24 -11.50 2.16
N LEU A 509 18.02 -11.01 1.93
CA LEU A 509 17.43 -9.94 2.73
C LEU A 509 17.31 -10.35 4.21
N ASN A 510 16.78 -11.54 4.47
CA ASN A 510 16.59 -12.02 5.84
C ASN A 510 17.91 -12.25 6.57
N GLU A 511 19.00 -12.61 5.87
CA GLU A 511 20.35 -12.64 6.47
C GLU A 511 20.78 -11.26 7.02
N PHE A 512 20.48 -10.16 6.32
CA PHE A 512 20.76 -8.80 6.82
C PHE A 512 19.87 -8.43 8.00
N ARG A 513 18.59 -8.78 7.92
CA ARG A 513 17.59 -8.49 8.97
C ARG A 513 17.88 -9.26 10.25
N ASP A 514 18.35 -10.50 10.14
CA ASP A 514 18.76 -11.33 11.28
C ASP A 514 19.94 -10.73 12.05
N LEU A 515 20.89 -10.03 11.39
CA LEU A 515 21.99 -9.34 12.08
C LEU A 515 21.51 -8.25 13.04
N LEU A 516 20.29 -7.74 12.83
CA LEU A 516 19.66 -6.67 13.59
C LEU A 516 18.54 -7.17 14.50
N ASP A 517 18.30 -8.49 14.56
CA ASP A 517 17.15 -9.11 15.21
C ASP A 517 15.79 -8.54 14.72
N LEU A 518 15.76 -8.08 13.46
CA LEU A 518 14.53 -7.67 12.77
C LEU A 518 13.69 -8.90 12.44
N PRO A 519 12.35 -8.77 12.33
CA PRO A 519 11.50 -9.86 11.85
C PRO A 519 11.87 -10.25 10.41
N ASP A 520 11.84 -11.55 10.14
CA ASP A 520 11.99 -12.07 8.78
C ASP A 520 10.86 -11.56 7.88
N CYS A 521 11.19 -11.29 6.62
CA CYS A 521 10.20 -11.04 5.58
C CYS A 521 9.69 -12.35 4.97
N GLU A 522 8.49 -12.28 4.38
CA GLU A 522 7.89 -13.29 3.51
C GLU A 522 7.73 -12.74 2.07
N ILE A 523 7.48 -13.58 1.07
CA ILE A 523 7.16 -13.10 -0.29
C ILE A 523 5.68 -12.77 -0.39
N ASP A 524 5.37 -11.54 -0.81
CA ASP A 524 4.03 -11.14 -1.22
C ASP A 524 3.88 -11.32 -2.74
N LEU A 525 3.10 -12.32 -3.14
CA LEU A 525 2.99 -12.72 -4.55
C LEU A 525 2.35 -11.66 -5.44
N GLU A 526 1.38 -10.92 -4.92
CA GLU A 526 0.74 -9.87 -5.68
C GLU A 526 1.75 -8.76 -6.00
N SER A 527 2.52 -8.36 -4.99
CA SER A 527 3.60 -7.38 -5.14
C SER A 527 4.74 -7.92 -5.99
N THR A 528 5.02 -9.22 -5.94
CA THR A 528 5.98 -9.88 -6.84
C THR A 528 5.54 -9.82 -8.30
N VAL A 529 4.26 -10.06 -8.59
CA VAL A 529 3.73 -9.90 -9.96
C VAL A 529 3.81 -8.43 -10.38
N ALA A 530 3.54 -7.51 -9.46
CA ALA A 530 3.70 -6.08 -9.71
C ALA A 530 5.16 -5.71 -10.05
N CYS A 531 6.14 -6.20 -9.27
CA CYS A 531 7.56 -6.02 -9.55
C CYS A 531 7.96 -6.60 -10.91
N ARG A 532 7.38 -7.76 -11.27
CA ARG A 532 7.63 -8.41 -12.56
C ARG A 532 7.10 -7.59 -13.72
N ASP A 533 5.85 -7.10 -13.63
CA ASP A 533 5.28 -6.23 -14.66
C ASP A 533 6.17 -5.00 -14.87
N HIS A 534 6.65 -4.39 -13.78
CA HIS A 534 7.54 -3.24 -13.83
C HIS A 534 8.90 -3.57 -14.45
N ALA A 535 9.51 -4.69 -14.07
CA ALA A 535 10.77 -5.13 -14.65
C ALA A 535 10.63 -5.40 -16.16
N LEU A 536 9.53 -6.01 -16.59
CA LEU A 536 9.22 -6.23 -18.00
C LEU A 536 8.98 -4.92 -18.76
N PHE A 537 8.32 -3.94 -18.13
CA PHE A 537 8.18 -2.60 -18.69
C PHE A 537 9.55 -1.95 -18.93
N LEU A 538 10.45 -1.96 -17.95
CA LEU A 538 11.79 -1.39 -18.09
C LEU A 538 12.61 -2.09 -19.17
N LEU A 539 12.53 -3.42 -19.29
CA LEU A 539 13.18 -4.16 -20.37
C LEU A 539 12.67 -3.76 -21.76
N GLN A 540 11.39 -3.43 -21.89
CA GLN A 540 10.78 -2.99 -23.15
C GLN A 540 11.08 -1.51 -23.46
N ASN A 541 11.42 -0.72 -22.44
CA ASN A 541 11.57 0.73 -22.53
C ASN A 541 12.92 1.19 -21.94
N PRO A 542 14.06 0.84 -22.56
CA PRO A 542 15.39 1.14 -22.01
C PRO A 542 15.72 2.63 -21.88
N ASP A 543 14.95 3.50 -22.54
CA ASP A 543 15.03 4.95 -22.35
C ASP A 543 14.45 5.44 -21.01
N HIS A 544 13.74 4.56 -20.28
CA HIS A 544 13.30 4.80 -18.89
C HIS A 544 14.32 4.32 -17.85
N TRP A 545 15.50 3.81 -18.21
CA TRP A 545 16.44 3.26 -17.21
C TRP A 545 17.10 4.31 -16.30
N GLN A 546 16.88 5.60 -16.55
CA GLN A 546 17.47 6.68 -15.76
C GLN A 546 16.56 7.09 -14.61
N TRP A 547 17.15 7.54 -13.51
CA TRP A 547 16.38 8.15 -12.42
C TRP A 547 15.96 9.57 -12.81
N PRO A 548 14.71 10.00 -12.49
CA PRO A 548 13.69 9.27 -11.73
C PRO A 548 12.81 8.34 -12.57
N GLU A 549 12.88 8.40 -13.89
CA GLU A 549 11.99 7.70 -14.83
C GLU A 549 11.97 6.18 -14.65
N ALA A 550 13.04 5.60 -14.11
CA ALA A 550 13.14 4.17 -13.83
C ALA A 550 12.10 3.68 -12.82
N HIS A 551 11.58 4.56 -11.97
CA HIS A 551 10.52 4.24 -11.01
C HIS A 551 9.11 4.49 -11.56
N GLU A 552 9.01 5.03 -12.78
CA GLU A 552 7.75 5.41 -13.40
C GLU A 552 7.44 4.50 -14.60
N GLU A 553 6.16 4.38 -14.92
CA GLU A 553 5.76 3.82 -16.21
C GLU A 553 4.97 4.84 -17.00
N ASP A 554 5.26 4.92 -18.30
CA ASP A 554 4.53 5.78 -19.22
C ASP A 554 3.30 5.04 -19.78
N PRO A 555 2.06 5.51 -19.50
CA PRO A 555 0.84 4.89 -20.04
C PRO A 555 0.76 4.84 -21.56
N ALA A 556 1.54 5.68 -22.24
CA ALA A 556 1.63 5.70 -23.70
C ALA A 556 2.57 4.62 -24.26
N LYS A 557 3.34 3.93 -23.42
CA LYS A 557 4.33 2.93 -23.85
C LYS A 557 3.83 1.50 -23.69
N ALA A 558 4.40 0.62 -24.52
CA ALA A 558 4.10 -0.81 -24.46
C ALA A 558 4.57 -1.40 -23.13
N GLY A 559 3.81 -2.36 -22.62
CA GLY A 559 4.08 -3.02 -21.35
C GLY A 559 3.62 -2.26 -20.11
N PHE A 560 3.07 -1.04 -20.25
CA PHE A 560 2.52 -0.29 -19.12
C PHE A 560 1.43 -1.08 -18.41
N THR A 561 1.52 -1.14 -17.08
CA THR A 561 0.46 -1.62 -16.22
C THR A 561 0.38 -0.74 -14.96
N VAL A 562 -0.82 -0.52 -14.44
CA VAL A 562 -0.96 0.28 -13.21
C VAL A 562 -0.35 -0.44 -12.01
N ARG A 563 -0.46 -1.76 -11.98
CA ARG A 563 0.18 -2.58 -10.96
C ARG A 563 1.71 -2.45 -11.02
N GLY A 564 2.31 -2.51 -12.20
CA GLY A 564 3.75 -2.28 -12.41
C GLY A 564 4.19 -0.88 -12.00
N MET A 565 3.47 0.16 -12.45
CA MET A 565 3.73 1.56 -12.05
C MET A 565 3.73 1.73 -10.52
N ARG A 566 2.78 1.11 -9.81
CA ARG A 566 2.74 1.15 -8.33
C ARG A 566 3.96 0.49 -7.71
N ALA A 567 4.39 -0.66 -8.21
CA ALA A 567 5.61 -1.32 -7.73
C ALA A 567 6.85 -0.47 -8.00
N GLY A 568 6.99 0.08 -9.21
CA GLY A 568 8.10 0.97 -9.58
C GLY A 568 8.30 2.12 -8.58
N LEU A 569 7.21 2.84 -8.29
CA LEU A 569 7.20 3.99 -7.37
C LEU A 569 7.59 3.64 -5.92
N ASN A 570 7.45 2.37 -5.51
CA ASN A 570 7.70 1.90 -4.14
C ASN A 570 8.89 0.95 -4.02
N SER A 571 9.61 0.73 -5.13
CA SER A 571 10.68 -0.25 -5.21
C SER A 571 12.06 0.37 -5.12
N VAL A 572 13.03 -0.47 -4.75
CA VAL A 572 14.42 -0.27 -5.10
C VAL A 572 14.70 -1.06 -6.38
N ILE A 573 15.43 -0.43 -7.31
CA ILE A 573 15.63 -0.97 -8.66
C ILE A 573 17.13 -1.04 -8.93
N VAL A 574 17.57 -2.13 -9.56
CA VAL A 574 18.90 -2.21 -10.14
C VAL A 574 18.79 -2.70 -11.57
N ILE A 575 19.53 -2.02 -12.44
CA ILE A 575 19.54 -2.27 -13.87
C ILE A 575 20.99 -2.52 -14.28
N SER A 576 21.21 -3.56 -15.08
CA SER A 576 22.52 -3.90 -15.65
C SER A 576 22.62 -3.25 -17.02
N PRO A 577 23.46 -2.21 -17.20
CA PRO A 577 23.60 -1.55 -18.50
C PRO A 577 24.10 -2.49 -19.60
N SER A 578 24.77 -3.58 -19.21
CA SER A 578 25.26 -4.62 -20.11
C SER A 578 24.18 -5.57 -20.66
N GLY A 579 22.97 -5.51 -20.11
CA GLY A 579 21.88 -6.43 -20.45
C GLY A 579 22.01 -7.83 -19.82
N GLY A 580 23.05 -8.09 -19.04
CA GLY A 580 23.28 -9.38 -18.38
C GLY A 580 22.37 -9.62 -17.18
N HIS A 581 22.05 -10.88 -16.91
CA HIS A 581 21.30 -11.29 -15.72
C HIS A 581 21.99 -10.83 -14.44
N ILE A 582 21.23 -10.23 -13.52
CA ILE A 582 21.70 -9.80 -12.22
C ILE A 582 21.36 -10.87 -11.19
N ASP A 583 22.36 -11.30 -10.43
CA ASP A 583 22.16 -12.20 -9.31
C ASP A 583 21.34 -11.52 -8.20
N PRO A 584 20.22 -12.10 -7.75
CA PRO A 584 19.40 -11.54 -6.68
C PRO A 584 20.14 -11.25 -5.38
N ALA A 585 21.14 -12.06 -5.00
CA ALA A 585 21.88 -11.79 -3.77
C ALA A 585 22.82 -10.58 -3.94
N ASP A 586 23.39 -10.41 -5.14
CA ASP A 586 24.28 -9.30 -5.45
C ASP A 586 23.54 -7.96 -5.49
N SER A 587 22.27 -7.94 -5.94
CA SER A 587 21.46 -6.71 -5.89
C SER A 587 21.20 -6.23 -4.45
N LEU A 588 20.86 -7.17 -3.55
CA LEU A 588 20.67 -6.89 -2.12
C LEU A 588 21.98 -6.41 -1.46
N ASP A 589 23.14 -6.99 -1.81
CA ASP A 589 24.47 -6.53 -1.38
C ASP A 589 24.78 -5.12 -1.87
N GLY A 590 24.34 -4.79 -3.09
CA GLY A 590 24.45 -3.46 -3.67
C GLY A 590 23.62 -2.45 -2.88
N TRP A 591 22.32 -2.69 -2.75
CA TRP A 591 21.37 -1.78 -2.07
C TRP A 591 21.70 -1.55 -0.59
N ILE A 592 22.06 -2.59 0.17
CA ILE A 592 22.48 -2.41 1.56
C ILE A 592 23.79 -1.62 1.67
N GLY A 593 24.58 -1.57 0.60
CA GLY A 593 25.84 -0.83 0.47
C GLY A 593 25.68 0.68 0.22
N THR A 594 24.46 1.16 -0.04
CA THR A 594 24.15 2.58 -0.29
C THR A 594 23.29 3.16 0.85
N VAL A 595 22.85 4.43 0.78
CA VAL A 595 22.03 5.06 1.83
C VAL A 595 20.52 4.94 1.55
N TYR A 596 20.02 5.51 0.46
CA TYR A 596 18.60 5.58 0.13
C TYR A 596 17.99 4.20 -0.13
N HIS A 597 18.70 3.32 -0.83
CA HIS A 597 18.20 1.96 -1.04
C HIS A 597 18.21 1.13 0.24
N ARG A 598 19.09 1.40 1.20
CA ARG A 598 19.20 0.63 2.45
C ARG A 598 17.99 0.82 3.37
N PHE A 599 17.43 2.03 3.43
CA PHE A 599 16.37 2.37 4.39
C PHE A 599 15.15 1.44 4.32
N PRO A 600 14.57 1.14 3.14
CA PRO A 600 13.47 0.19 3.06
C PRO A 600 13.90 -1.24 3.48
N LEU A 601 15.12 -1.69 3.18
CA LEU A 601 15.57 -3.04 3.55
C LEU A 601 15.58 -3.29 5.07
N LEU A 602 15.86 -2.24 5.84
CA LEU A 602 16.06 -2.30 7.29
C LEU A 602 14.88 -1.78 8.10
N GLU A 603 13.77 -1.44 7.44
CA GLU A 603 12.57 -0.95 8.12
C GLU A 603 11.91 -2.08 8.94
N PRO A 604 11.74 -1.91 10.27
CA PRO A 604 11.23 -2.98 11.14
C PRO A 604 9.79 -3.43 10.88
N ASN A 605 8.91 -2.55 10.39
CA ASN A 605 7.52 -2.88 10.13
C ASN A 605 7.26 -3.46 8.73
N ILE A 606 8.30 -3.66 7.92
CA ILE A 606 8.18 -4.42 6.68
C ILE A 606 8.32 -5.91 6.99
N LYS A 607 7.25 -6.67 6.71
CA LYS A 607 7.20 -8.12 6.93
C LYS A 607 7.04 -8.92 5.64
N ARG A 608 6.89 -8.23 4.51
CA ARG A 608 6.75 -8.86 3.20
C ARG A 608 7.49 -8.07 2.14
N ILE A 609 7.85 -8.74 1.06
CA ILE A 609 8.47 -8.14 -0.12
C ILE A 609 7.78 -8.56 -1.41
N GLY A 610 7.69 -7.66 -2.37
CA GLY A 610 7.54 -7.99 -3.78
C GLY A 610 8.93 -8.07 -4.38
N PHE A 611 9.23 -9.12 -5.13
CA PHE A 611 10.55 -9.27 -5.77
C PHE A 611 10.43 -9.87 -7.16
N ALA A 612 11.13 -9.28 -8.12
CA ALA A 612 11.30 -9.84 -9.46
C ALA A 612 12.71 -9.56 -9.99
N ALA A 613 13.31 -10.58 -10.61
CA ALA A 613 14.53 -10.47 -11.38
C ALA A 613 14.22 -10.95 -12.80
N GLU A 614 14.18 -10.02 -13.75
CA GLU A 614 13.87 -10.28 -15.16
C GLU A 614 15.06 -9.82 -16.00
N GLY A 615 15.93 -10.77 -16.37
CA GLY A 615 17.15 -10.49 -17.11
C GLY A 615 17.99 -9.38 -16.45
N ALA A 616 18.11 -8.25 -17.14
CA ALA A 616 18.95 -7.12 -16.73
C ALA A 616 18.33 -6.22 -15.66
N VAL A 617 17.11 -6.50 -15.19
CA VAL A 617 16.37 -5.63 -14.26
C VAL A 617 15.95 -6.43 -13.03
N VAL A 618 16.25 -5.90 -11.84
CA VAL A 618 15.75 -6.42 -10.57
C VAL A 618 14.96 -5.32 -9.87
N VAL A 619 13.76 -5.67 -9.43
CA VAL A 619 12.82 -4.80 -8.74
C VAL A 619 12.47 -5.44 -7.41
N LEU A 620 12.65 -4.70 -6.32
CA LEU A 620 12.27 -5.10 -4.96
C LEU A 620 11.33 -4.04 -4.40
N ASP A 621 10.05 -4.36 -4.32
CA ASP A 621 9.04 -3.54 -3.66
C ASP A 621 8.95 -3.90 -2.17
N MET A 622 9.32 -2.93 -1.35
CA MET A 622 9.18 -2.99 0.10
C MET A 622 8.35 -1.81 0.60
N GLY A 623 8.43 -0.65 -0.07
CA GLY A 623 7.70 0.54 0.31
C GLY A 623 6.19 0.32 0.30
N SER A 624 5.68 -0.51 -0.61
CA SER A 624 4.25 -0.82 -0.66
C SER A 624 3.82 -1.87 0.38
N LEU A 625 4.75 -2.47 1.13
CA LEU A 625 4.45 -3.58 2.03
C LEU A 625 4.71 -3.28 3.51
N GLU A 626 4.88 -1.99 3.83
CA GLU A 626 4.91 -1.49 5.20
C GLU A 626 3.63 -1.91 5.95
N GLU A 627 3.79 -2.54 7.12
CA GLU A 627 2.67 -2.85 8.01
C GLU A 627 2.45 -1.76 9.07
N ALA A 628 1.25 -1.72 9.63
CA ALA A 628 0.99 -0.91 10.81
C ALA A 628 1.97 -1.26 11.92
N VAL A 629 2.60 -0.24 12.51
CA VAL A 629 3.56 -0.41 13.59
C VAL A 629 2.81 -0.87 14.84
N ASP A 630 3.14 -2.06 15.34
CA ASP A 630 2.64 -2.50 16.64
C ASP A 630 3.47 -1.89 17.79
N PRO A 631 2.88 -1.60 18.96
CA PRO A 631 3.58 -0.91 20.05
C PRO A 631 4.80 -1.65 20.59
N GLU A 632 4.82 -3.00 20.51
CA GLU A 632 5.94 -3.80 20.98
C GLU A 632 7.13 -3.66 20.02
N SER A 633 6.89 -3.74 18.71
CA SER A 633 7.88 -3.45 17.68
C SER A 633 8.38 -2.01 17.75
N ALA A 634 7.50 -1.03 17.98
CA ALA A 634 7.90 0.37 18.14
C ALA A 634 8.87 0.58 19.31
N GLU A 635 8.63 -0.11 20.43
CA GLU A 635 9.50 -0.02 21.61
C GLU A 635 10.79 -0.82 21.43
N LYS A 636 10.74 -1.97 20.77
CA LYS A 636 11.91 -2.82 20.48
C LYS A 636 12.86 -2.15 19.49
N PHE A 637 12.33 -1.53 18.43
CA PHE A 637 13.08 -0.96 17.32
C PHE A 637 12.93 0.56 17.25
N LYS A 638 13.31 1.24 18.34
CA LYS A 638 13.35 2.72 18.41
C LYS A 638 14.23 3.32 17.32
N TRP A 639 15.33 2.63 17.01
CA TRP A 639 16.20 2.93 15.89
C TRP A 639 16.93 1.65 15.43
N VAL A 640 17.42 1.69 14.20
CA VAL A 640 18.20 0.64 13.55
C VAL A 640 19.54 1.22 13.12
N GLN A 641 20.64 0.63 13.62
CA GLN A 641 22.01 1.05 13.33
C GLN A 641 22.61 0.21 12.22
N TRP A 642 23.27 0.83 11.25
CA TRP A 642 24.00 0.11 10.21
C TRP A 642 25.39 0.72 9.96
N PRO A 643 26.46 -0.08 9.96
CA PRO A 643 26.54 -1.49 10.37
C PRO A 643 26.05 -1.73 11.83
N PRO A 644 25.53 -2.93 12.18
CA PRO A 644 25.20 -3.27 13.57
C PRO A 644 26.43 -3.25 14.48
N ASP A 645 26.22 -3.06 15.78
CA ASP A 645 27.31 -3.12 16.77
C ASP A 645 28.07 -4.46 16.72
N GLY A 646 29.40 -4.37 16.67
CA GLY A 646 30.30 -5.52 16.58
C GLY A 646 30.36 -6.18 15.20
N MET A 647 29.71 -5.66 14.16
CA MET A 647 29.79 -6.25 12.82
C MET A 647 31.24 -6.30 12.32
N GLU A 648 31.67 -7.47 11.84
CA GLU A 648 32.98 -7.68 11.20
C GLU A 648 32.82 -7.83 9.69
N GLY A 649 33.88 -7.54 8.94
CA GLY A 649 33.89 -7.73 7.49
C GLY A 649 33.17 -6.62 6.70
N VAL A 650 32.92 -5.47 7.31
CA VAL A 650 32.27 -4.33 6.65
C VAL A 650 33.09 -3.88 5.43
N PRO A 651 32.48 -3.62 4.26
CA PRO A 651 33.20 -3.16 3.09
C PRO A 651 33.93 -1.84 3.32
N LEU A 652 34.96 -1.57 2.52
CA LEU A 652 35.77 -0.35 2.67
C LEU A 652 35.14 0.90 2.05
N SER A 653 34.37 0.71 0.98
CA SER A 653 33.91 1.81 0.13
C SER A 653 32.41 1.77 -0.13
N PHE A 654 31.87 2.94 -0.46
CA PHE A 654 30.51 3.12 -0.91
C PHE A 654 30.23 2.28 -2.18
N HIS A 655 29.04 1.68 -2.28
CA HIS A 655 28.64 0.93 -3.47
C HIS A 655 28.19 1.90 -4.58
N ALA A 656 29.16 2.58 -5.17
CA ALA A 656 29.02 3.75 -6.04
C ALA A 656 28.16 3.53 -7.30
N ASN A 657 26.85 3.60 -7.11
CA ASN A 657 25.78 3.54 -8.10
C ASN A 657 24.45 3.96 -7.44
N GLU A 658 24.49 4.94 -6.54
CA GLU A 658 23.29 5.43 -5.87
C GLU A 658 22.72 6.63 -6.61
N TYR A 659 21.48 6.47 -7.06
CA TYR A 659 20.69 7.52 -7.66
C TYR A 659 19.37 7.65 -6.89
N PRO A 660 19.04 8.86 -6.41
CA PRO A 660 19.80 10.11 -6.55
C PRO A 660 21.08 10.14 -5.69
N ASP A 661 22.10 10.88 -6.15
CA ASP A 661 23.40 10.98 -5.45
C ASP A 661 23.27 11.76 -4.13
N PRO A 662 23.53 11.14 -2.97
CA PRO A 662 23.42 11.80 -1.66
C PRO A 662 24.36 12.99 -1.51
N MET A 663 25.44 13.10 -2.29
CA MET A 663 26.44 14.15 -2.17
C MET A 663 26.24 15.31 -3.16
N ALA A 664 25.21 15.27 -4.01
CA ALA A 664 25.06 16.23 -5.11
C ALA A 664 24.95 17.70 -4.65
N ASP A 665 24.40 17.96 -3.46
CA ASP A 665 24.28 19.32 -2.92
C ASP A 665 25.50 19.81 -2.14
N THR A 666 26.48 18.93 -1.89
CA THR A 666 27.72 19.27 -1.18
C THR A 666 28.63 20.17 -2.02
N LYS A 667 29.61 20.82 -1.38
CA LYS A 667 30.60 21.63 -2.11
C LYS A 667 31.38 20.79 -3.10
N GLU A 668 31.79 19.58 -2.70
CA GLU A 668 32.52 18.64 -3.53
C GLU A 668 31.64 18.10 -4.67
N GLY A 669 30.40 17.69 -4.38
CA GLY A 669 29.46 17.20 -5.38
C GLY A 669 29.14 18.24 -6.46
N LYS A 670 28.96 19.52 -6.07
CA LYS A 670 28.76 20.63 -7.03
C LYS A 670 29.98 20.95 -7.87
N ALA A 671 31.18 20.63 -7.38
CA ALA A 671 32.43 20.89 -8.08
C ALA A 671 32.85 19.73 -9.00
N GLU A 672 32.36 18.52 -8.72
CA GLU A 672 32.66 17.32 -9.49
C GLU A 672 31.88 17.30 -10.81
N LYS A 673 32.56 16.90 -11.89
CA LYS A 673 31.95 16.77 -13.22
C LYS A 673 31.45 15.35 -13.48
N ASP A 674 32.04 14.38 -12.80
CA ASP A 674 31.64 12.97 -12.81
C ASP A 674 31.00 12.59 -11.46
N PRO A 675 29.66 12.64 -11.32
CA PRO A 675 28.98 12.44 -10.05
C PRO A 675 29.26 11.05 -9.44
N GLU A 676 29.56 10.03 -10.25
CA GLU A 676 29.86 8.69 -9.76
C GLU A 676 31.24 8.62 -9.12
N ARG A 677 32.19 9.42 -9.59
CA ARG A 677 33.57 9.38 -9.10
C ARG A 677 33.65 9.66 -7.60
N LEU A 678 32.89 10.64 -7.12
CA LEU A 678 32.87 10.98 -5.70
C LEU A 678 32.35 9.80 -4.86
N GLN A 679 31.30 9.12 -5.34
CA GLN A 679 30.82 7.89 -4.71
C GLN A 679 31.87 6.77 -4.76
N GLN A 680 32.61 6.61 -5.86
CA GLN A 680 33.61 5.55 -6.02
C GLN A 680 34.83 5.69 -5.09
N GLU A 681 35.14 6.92 -4.68
CA GLU A 681 36.24 7.26 -3.77
C GLU A 681 35.80 7.29 -2.30
N ALA A 682 34.50 7.46 -2.03
CA ALA A 682 33.92 7.52 -0.69
C ALA A 682 34.02 6.20 0.08
N GLY A 683 34.10 6.31 1.42
CA GLY A 683 34.07 5.18 2.33
C GLY A 683 32.67 4.62 2.55
N TYR A 684 32.59 3.48 3.22
CA TYR A 684 31.32 2.80 3.45
C TYR A 684 30.35 3.65 4.30
N PRO A 685 29.09 3.85 3.85
CA PRO A 685 28.15 4.72 4.56
C PRO A 685 27.62 4.08 5.84
N VAL A 686 27.55 4.87 6.90
CA VAL A 686 27.09 4.48 8.25
C VAL A 686 25.82 5.27 8.57
N SER A 687 24.78 4.61 9.07
CA SER A 687 23.47 5.20 9.28
C SER A 687 22.80 4.75 10.58
N MET A 688 21.92 5.59 11.09
CA MET A 688 20.95 5.26 12.14
C MET A 688 19.57 5.72 11.67
N GLN A 689 18.67 4.77 11.44
CA GLN A 689 17.28 4.99 11.06
C GLN A 689 16.40 4.97 12.30
N PHE A 690 15.50 5.93 12.44
CA PHE A 690 14.64 6.09 13.60
C PHE A 690 13.24 5.55 13.31
N GLY A 691 12.66 4.83 14.28
CA GLY A 691 11.24 4.54 14.25
C GLY A 691 10.43 5.84 14.33
N ARG A 692 9.25 5.88 13.70
CA ARG A 692 8.39 7.09 13.61
C ARG A 692 8.19 7.80 14.94
N GLY A 693 8.01 7.04 16.02
CA GLY A 693 7.84 7.59 17.38
C GLY A 693 9.03 8.42 17.87
N VAL A 694 10.26 8.02 17.53
CA VAL A 694 11.49 8.76 17.84
C VAL A 694 11.67 9.89 16.85
N ALA A 695 11.50 9.63 15.55
CA ALA A 695 11.63 10.64 14.49
C ALA A 695 10.74 11.88 14.75
N ASN A 696 9.50 11.67 15.21
CA ASN A 696 8.55 12.73 15.55
C ASN A 696 8.92 13.56 16.80
N GLN A 697 9.87 13.07 17.61
CA GLN A 697 10.36 13.72 18.82
C GLN A 697 11.76 14.32 18.66
N LEU A 698 12.46 14.04 17.56
CA LEU A 698 13.76 14.60 17.27
C LEU A 698 13.63 16.08 16.91
N ASP A 699 14.46 16.90 17.55
CA ASP A 699 14.74 18.24 17.06
C ASP A 699 15.82 18.16 15.97
N ASP A 700 16.94 17.51 16.27
CA ASP A 700 18.08 17.35 15.37
C ASP A 700 18.91 16.12 15.80
N ALA A 701 19.87 15.72 14.96
CA ALA A 701 20.81 14.66 15.27
C ALA A 701 22.21 14.99 14.74
N SER A 702 23.25 14.47 15.36
CA SER A 702 24.61 14.48 14.81
C SER A 702 25.22 13.09 14.85
N MET A 703 26.21 12.84 14.00
CA MET A 703 26.95 11.60 13.98
C MET A 703 28.43 11.85 13.67
N VAL A 704 29.31 11.22 14.45
CA VAL A 704 30.76 11.30 14.29
C VAL A 704 31.35 9.90 14.23
N LEU A 705 32.30 9.69 13.32
CA LEU A 705 32.99 8.42 13.13
C LEU A 705 34.44 8.54 13.59
N PHE A 706 34.91 7.61 14.41
CA PHE A 706 36.27 7.56 14.93
C PHE A 706 36.98 6.29 14.47
N ARG A 707 38.24 6.40 14.03
CA ARG A 707 39.14 5.24 13.95
C ARG A 707 39.54 4.85 15.37
N CYS A 708 39.51 3.56 15.67
CA CYS A 708 39.85 3.04 17.00
C CYS A 708 41.04 2.08 16.95
N LYS A 709 41.87 2.15 17.99
CA LYS A 709 42.91 1.16 18.27
C LYS A 709 42.39 0.21 19.35
N ARG A 710 42.46 -1.10 19.09
CA ARG A 710 42.07 -2.11 20.06
C ARG A 710 43.17 -2.26 21.12
N ARG A 711 42.84 -2.02 22.40
CA ARG A 711 43.70 -2.27 23.56
C ARG A 711 43.04 -3.33 24.46
N GLY A 712 43.28 -4.60 24.14
CA GLY A 712 42.64 -5.72 24.83
C GLY A 712 41.15 -5.85 24.48
N ARG A 713 40.28 -5.59 25.47
CA ARG A 713 38.81 -5.58 25.31
C ARG A 713 38.24 -4.17 25.11
N GLU A 714 39.06 -3.14 25.25
CA GLU A 714 38.65 -1.75 25.11
C GLU A 714 39.10 -1.17 23.76
N TYR A 715 38.35 -0.18 23.28
CA TYR A 715 38.66 0.61 22.10
C TYR A 715 39.07 2.01 22.53
N GLU A 716 40.22 2.46 22.04
CA GLU A 716 40.71 3.82 22.26
C GLU A 716 40.55 4.60 20.95
N ARG A 717 39.86 5.75 21.00
CA ARG A 717 39.72 6.66 19.86
C ARG A 717 41.10 7.17 19.46
N ASP A 718 41.41 7.06 18.18
CA ASP A 718 42.68 7.51 17.60
C ASP A 718 42.50 8.79 16.78
N GLU A 719 41.58 8.77 15.82
CA GLU A 719 41.39 9.86 14.86
C GLU A 719 39.91 10.00 14.48
N VAL A 720 39.46 11.24 14.26
CA VAL A 720 38.13 11.52 13.69
C VAL A 720 38.20 11.31 12.19
N VAL A 721 37.33 10.46 11.64
CA VAL A 721 37.22 10.22 10.21
C VAL A 721 36.47 11.39 9.55
N PRO A 722 37.03 12.07 8.54
CA PRO A 722 36.29 13.11 7.82
C PRO A 722 35.07 12.53 7.10
N THR A 723 33.89 13.10 7.32
CA THR A 723 32.65 12.65 6.72
C THR A 723 31.84 13.78 6.09
N TRP A 724 30.93 13.42 5.19
CA TRP A 724 29.72 14.18 4.90
C TRP A 724 28.62 13.72 5.85
N LEU A 725 27.87 14.64 6.44
CA LEU A 725 26.84 14.37 7.44
C LEU A 725 25.47 14.76 6.89
N HIS A 726 24.51 13.84 7.02
CA HIS A 726 23.09 14.11 6.85
C HIS A 726 22.41 14.13 8.22
N THR A 727 21.61 15.16 8.49
CA THR A 727 20.76 15.25 9.68
C THR A 727 19.33 15.65 9.32
N PRO A 728 18.34 15.45 10.22
CA PRO A 728 16.97 15.93 10.03
C PRO A 728 16.83 17.45 9.84
N LYS A 729 17.81 18.26 10.26
CA LYS A 729 17.83 19.72 9.99
C LYS A 729 18.69 20.09 8.80
N SER A 730 19.74 19.33 8.54
CA SER A 730 20.74 19.57 7.50
C SER A 730 20.83 18.35 6.58
N PRO A 731 19.86 18.16 5.67
CA PRO A 731 19.90 17.06 4.72
C PRO A 731 21.09 17.22 3.76
N LEU A 732 21.79 16.13 3.50
CA LEU A 732 22.93 16.14 2.57
C LEU A 732 22.49 16.36 1.11
N LEU A 733 21.29 15.90 0.76
CA LEU A 733 20.61 16.16 -0.52
C LEU A 733 19.22 16.71 -0.19
N LYS A 734 18.98 18.00 -0.45
CA LYS A 734 17.77 18.72 0.00
C LYS A 734 16.48 18.11 -0.56
N ARG A 735 16.54 17.52 -1.75
CA ARG A 735 15.37 16.90 -2.41
C ARG A 735 15.04 15.49 -1.90
N MET A 736 15.95 14.84 -1.17
CA MET A 736 15.78 13.49 -0.59
C MET A 736 15.89 13.53 0.94
N GLU A 737 15.34 14.59 1.52
CA GLU A 737 15.33 14.74 2.96
C GLU A 737 14.49 13.66 3.62
N ASN A 738 15.05 13.04 4.65
CA ASN A 738 14.35 12.05 5.45
C ASN A 738 14.63 12.35 6.93
N PRO A 739 13.64 12.87 7.68
CA PRO A 739 13.83 13.24 9.09
C PRO A 739 13.98 12.02 10.00
N SER A 740 13.71 10.82 9.49
CA SER A 740 13.84 9.55 10.20
C SER A 740 15.22 8.92 10.04
N VAL A 741 16.24 9.65 9.59
CA VAL A 741 17.60 9.12 9.50
C VAL A 741 18.68 10.16 9.82
N VAL A 742 19.75 9.70 10.43
CA VAL A 742 21.05 10.39 10.48
C VAL A 742 22.09 9.45 9.89
N PHE A 743 22.92 9.95 8.98
CA PHE A 743 23.96 9.13 8.37
C PHE A 743 25.21 9.94 8.05
N VAL A 744 26.34 9.22 7.96
CA VAL A 744 27.62 9.77 7.52
C VAL A 744 28.19 8.96 6.37
N ILE A 745 28.81 9.66 5.43
CA ILE A 745 29.58 9.08 4.34
C ILE A 745 31.03 9.50 4.53
N PRO A 746 31.98 8.58 4.82
CA PRO A 746 33.39 8.93 4.91
C PRO A 746 33.92 9.49 3.59
N LYS A 747 34.71 10.58 3.66
CA LYS A 747 35.26 11.25 2.46
C LYS A 747 36.30 10.43 1.70
N GLN A 748 36.78 9.35 2.29
CA GLN A 748 37.76 8.44 1.72
C GLN A 748 37.39 7.00 2.07
N THR A 749 37.85 6.07 1.23
CA THR A 749 37.79 4.63 1.51
C THR A 749 38.35 4.31 2.89
N LEU A 750 37.62 3.50 3.66
CA LEU A 750 38.04 3.09 5.00
C LEU A 750 39.26 2.15 4.94
N GLU A 751 40.03 2.12 6.03
CA GLU A 751 41.19 1.23 6.15
C GLU A 751 40.72 -0.22 6.35
N ALA A 752 41.45 -1.19 5.79
CA ALA A 752 41.11 -2.60 5.91
C ALA A 752 41.46 -3.17 7.29
N ASN A 753 40.58 -4.04 7.81
CA ASN A 753 40.75 -4.70 9.12
C ASN A 753 40.89 -3.69 10.29
N THR A 754 40.21 -2.56 10.19
CA THR A 754 40.26 -1.47 11.16
C THR A 754 38.91 -1.36 11.87
N THR A 755 38.94 -1.21 13.19
CA THR A 755 37.72 -0.95 13.97
C THR A 755 37.42 0.54 14.01
N TYR A 756 36.16 0.88 13.84
CA TYR A 756 35.62 2.23 13.96
C TYR A 756 34.57 2.28 15.07
N GLU A 757 34.52 3.40 15.79
CA GLU A 757 33.43 3.73 16.73
C GLU A 757 32.57 4.83 16.10
N VAL A 758 31.25 4.64 16.16
CA VAL A 758 30.26 5.64 15.78
C VAL A 758 29.67 6.24 17.03
N VAL A 759 29.53 7.57 17.05
CA VAL A 759 28.86 8.31 18.12
C VAL A 759 27.75 9.12 17.49
N ALA A 760 26.49 8.78 17.80
CA ALA A 760 25.33 9.55 17.40
C ALA A 760 24.76 10.32 18.59
N THR A 761 24.48 11.61 18.42
CA THR A 761 23.82 12.44 19.44
C THR A 761 22.46 12.85 18.94
N LEU A 762 21.41 12.44 19.65
CA LEU A 762 20.01 12.71 19.36
C LEU A 762 19.53 13.85 20.24
N LYS A 763 19.15 14.99 19.64
CA LYS A 763 18.61 16.12 20.38
C LYS A 763 17.10 15.98 20.46
N THR A 764 16.57 15.89 21.66
CA THR A 764 15.12 15.82 21.90
C THR A 764 14.68 16.93 22.85
N PRO A 765 13.39 17.28 22.92
CA PRO A 765 12.87 18.20 23.94
C PRO A 765 13.14 17.75 25.38
N ARG A 766 13.48 16.47 25.62
CA ARG A 766 13.80 15.92 26.94
C ARG A 766 15.30 15.99 27.27
N GLY A 767 16.13 16.43 26.34
CA GLY A 767 17.59 16.47 26.44
C GLY A 767 18.27 15.65 25.35
N ASP A 768 19.60 15.69 25.38
CA ASP A 768 20.46 14.99 24.43
C ASP A 768 20.65 13.54 24.87
N GLN A 769 20.51 12.62 23.91
CA GLN A 769 20.79 11.20 24.09
C GLN A 769 21.97 10.80 23.21
N GLU A 770 22.93 10.07 23.76
CA GLU A 770 24.13 9.62 23.03
C GLU A 770 24.10 8.11 22.84
N GLU A 771 24.27 7.67 21.60
CA GLU A 771 24.35 6.26 21.20
C GLU A 771 25.74 5.96 20.63
N LYS A 772 26.33 4.83 21.04
CA LYS A 772 27.68 4.41 20.62
C LYS A 772 27.69 2.96 20.17
N TRP A 773 28.34 2.69 19.05
CA TRP A 773 28.56 1.32 18.58
C TRP A 773 29.83 1.22 17.74
N HIS A 774 30.27 0.00 17.49
CA HIS A 774 31.51 -0.29 16.79
C HIS A 774 31.26 -1.20 15.59
N PHE A 775 32.13 -1.11 14.58
CA PHE A 775 32.21 -2.11 13.51
C PHE A 775 33.66 -2.25 13.04
N THR A 776 33.99 -3.39 12.44
CA THR A 776 35.32 -3.68 11.91
C THR A 776 35.24 -3.95 10.41
N THR A 777 36.01 -3.21 9.64
CA THR A 777 36.11 -3.40 8.20
C THR A 777 36.79 -4.71 7.84
N GLY A 778 36.41 -5.29 6.69
CA GLY A 778 37.09 -6.44 6.12
C GLY A 778 38.25 -6.03 5.21
N SER A 779 38.53 -6.87 4.21
CA SER A 779 39.45 -6.56 3.11
C SER A 779 38.75 -6.27 1.78
N SER A 780 37.42 -6.51 1.70
CA SER A 780 36.67 -6.31 0.46
C SER A 780 36.35 -4.83 0.24
N ARG A 781 36.57 -4.35 -0.98
CA ARG A 781 36.24 -2.96 -1.34
C ARG A 781 34.72 -2.72 -1.33
N ARG A 782 33.93 -3.68 -1.84
CA ARG A 782 32.46 -3.61 -1.96
C ARG A 782 31.84 -5.00 -1.72
N GLY A 783 30.55 -5.02 -1.39
CA GLY A 783 29.79 -6.25 -1.18
C GLY A 783 30.16 -6.92 0.15
N HIS A 784 29.15 -7.47 0.82
CA HIS A 784 29.34 -8.11 2.12
C HIS A 784 29.79 -9.57 1.99
N GLY A 785 29.62 -10.17 0.79
CA GLY A 785 29.92 -11.59 0.58
C GLY A 785 29.10 -12.46 1.54
N LYS A 786 29.59 -13.64 1.92
CA LYS A 786 28.87 -14.46 2.91
C LYS A 786 29.00 -13.84 4.30
N LEU A 787 27.87 -13.36 4.83
CA LEU A 787 27.79 -12.85 6.19
C LEU A 787 27.84 -14.01 7.19
N LYS A 788 28.59 -13.83 8.28
CA LYS A 788 28.49 -14.73 9.43
C LYS A 788 27.31 -14.28 10.28
N VAL A 789 26.14 -14.86 10.02
CA VAL A 789 24.97 -14.66 10.88
C VAL A 789 25.22 -15.41 12.20
N PRO A 790 25.23 -14.75 13.36
CA PRO A 790 25.31 -15.44 14.65
C PRO A 790 24.14 -16.42 14.77
N GLU A 791 24.36 -17.64 15.27
CA GLU A 791 23.25 -18.57 15.52
C GLU A 791 22.21 -17.89 16.42
N ARG A 792 20.98 -17.75 15.90
CA ARG A 792 19.85 -17.16 16.65
C ARG A 792 19.67 -18.01 17.90
N LYS A 793 19.97 -17.44 19.07
CA LYS A 793 19.65 -18.10 20.34
C LYS A 793 18.14 -18.24 20.36
N GLN A 794 17.64 -19.45 20.14
CA GLN A 794 16.20 -19.71 20.19
C GLN A 794 15.66 -19.10 21.49
N PRO A 795 14.63 -18.25 21.43
CA PRO A 795 14.06 -17.67 22.63
C PRO A 795 13.73 -18.83 23.56
N LYS A 796 14.33 -18.82 24.77
CA LYS A 796 14.01 -19.83 25.79
C LYS A 796 12.49 -19.81 25.91
N GLN A 797 11.85 -20.93 25.59
CA GLN A 797 10.40 -21.04 25.80
C GLN A 797 10.12 -20.59 27.24
N PRO A 798 9.17 -19.67 27.46
CA PRO A 798 8.85 -19.21 28.79
C PRO A 798 8.58 -20.43 29.65
N GLU A 799 9.32 -20.59 30.74
CA GLU A 799 9.12 -21.71 31.67
C GLU A 799 7.63 -21.71 32.05
N PRO A 800 6.95 -22.87 31.96
CA PRO A 800 5.54 -22.95 32.26
C PRO A 800 5.33 -22.37 33.67
N LYS A 801 4.52 -21.32 33.77
CA LYS A 801 4.19 -20.70 35.07
C LYS A 801 3.74 -21.84 36.00
N PRO A 802 4.34 -21.98 37.20
CA PRO A 802 3.92 -23.01 38.14
C PRO A 802 2.43 -22.85 38.39
N SER A 803 1.68 -23.92 38.15
CA SER A 803 0.24 -23.95 38.33
C SER A 803 -0.09 -23.51 39.76
N GLU A 804 -0.85 -22.42 39.90
CA GLU A 804 -1.38 -22.03 41.20
C GLU A 804 -2.15 -23.22 41.79
N PRO A 805 -1.92 -23.59 43.06
CA PRO A 805 -2.67 -24.65 43.70
C PRO A 805 -4.14 -24.28 43.72
N LYS A 806 -4.96 -25.08 43.04
CA LYS A 806 -6.42 -24.99 43.12
C LYS A 806 -6.80 -25.05 44.60
N LYS A 807 -7.33 -23.96 45.15
CA LYS A 807 -7.99 -23.97 46.46
C LYS A 807 -9.19 -24.91 46.36
N GLY A 808 -9.11 -26.01 47.09
CA GLY A 808 -10.22 -26.92 47.34
C GLY A 808 -11.17 -26.37 48.40
#